data_AF-A0A5C6KBC9-F1
#
_entry.id   AF-A0A5C6KBC9-F1
#
_cell.length_a   1.000
_cell.length_b   1.000
_cell.length_c   1.000
_cell.angle_alpha   90.00
_cell.angle_beta   90.00
_cell.angle_gamma   90.00
#
_symmetry.space_group_name_H-M   'P 1'
#
loop_
_entity.id
_entity.type
_entity.pdbx_description
1 polymer ?
#
loop_
_entity_poly.entity_id
_entity_poly.type
_entity_poly.pdbx_seq_one_letter_code
_entity_poly.pdbx_strand_id
1 'polypeptide(L)'
;MKIRNILSVLFVGLLFTSCNSEEEVQRGNEDGRDISFSMTLTLGEVTAMTKAGGDIAEGYTYSTEDEVKVNNVVVAIFNEANGTVGECLEYKSVAFDGGISNSTVTIDGKTLIAYKIDNIQAKTGKVRIVAIANSTHYEDLARLETTTYENLKGLSETVSGGTFDASNLVKVGELAAYDLNTAVTSISVPMTQLAARIDMKFTVDEEPETVSTTADTKVTNQWFYTVTKLTVKNINQKSDLILLGRDNQYDDAFSTAKDITLQNGVALPFYTYEKLNTTLTPLSIYVTGDLQKIQVTTTFNEDMTIQNVTKGSIIEEEKDHSYKYEDFNPTTELEGCMTNGIIHGNRYELTGKISMKTQRINFTVSTTPWEGVEKFVVDVVIADLKYLFVRETKVVMANITEYKIEFASSSNITIDQPSYATYEKYELKGNVITKGTGYYYPRNSQYPSITSDLGKSGYIKITSDLPDNYFPKQFIFGVSNREGLKVSGIIVDQYPPQYLTGQKSEGGNKDSSADYYSNPNLFTITTIAPGDWIIGDPSHVVNGKVETKDDELSNNMISPRFIAASRYAAVSTGTYTWQMAHDRCLTYWETLDPKKTGKSATYPPGKWRMPTSAELEFMDVIQENSSAVNYLLNSDGQYWVARKPWYYDIGKNTVYPAKNASTTISGGGARCVYDIY
;
A
#
# COMPACT_ATOMS: atom_id res chain seq x y z
N MET A 1 -8.75 15.54 74.79
CA MET A 1 -9.45 15.49 73.48
C MET A 1 -9.19 16.81 72.75
N LYS A 2 -8.79 16.74 71.48
CA LYS A 2 -8.40 17.80 70.50
C LYS A 2 -8.44 19.28 70.95
N ILE A 3 -7.31 19.99 70.78
CA ILE A 3 -7.16 21.43 71.03
C ILE A 3 -6.62 22.17 69.80
N ARG A 4 -7.32 23.28 69.49
CA ARG A 4 -6.93 24.54 68.81
C ARG A 4 -6.31 24.54 67.41
N ASN A 5 -7.00 25.31 66.58
CA ASN A 5 -6.46 26.08 65.46
C ASN A 5 -6.06 27.51 65.92
N ILE A 6 -5.11 28.11 65.19
CA ILE A 6 -5.02 29.55 64.81
C ILE A 6 -4.36 30.59 65.78
N LEU A 7 -3.19 31.06 65.31
CA LEU A 7 -2.55 32.39 65.31
C LEU A 7 -2.50 33.31 66.56
N SER A 8 -1.29 33.68 66.99
CA SER A 8 -0.63 34.96 66.61
C SER A 8 0.84 35.01 67.13
N VAL A 9 1.82 35.24 66.26
CA VAL A 9 2.61 36.49 66.05
C VAL A 9 3.78 36.73 67.03
N LEU A 10 4.94 37.08 66.44
CA LEU A 10 6.12 37.82 66.96
C LEU A 10 7.42 37.08 67.38
N PHE A 11 8.46 37.38 66.58
CA PHE A 11 9.89 37.63 66.92
C PHE A 11 10.88 36.52 67.35
N VAL A 12 11.92 36.40 66.50
CA VAL A 12 13.37 36.29 66.79
C VAL A 12 13.85 35.20 67.75
N GLY A 13 14.62 34.25 67.21
CA GLY A 13 15.41 33.32 68.01
C GLY A 13 16.11 32.22 67.20
N LEU A 14 17.10 32.57 66.37
CA LEU A 14 18.05 31.59 65.82
C LEU A 14 19.43 31.86 66.41
N LEU A 15 19.77 31.03 67.41
CA LEU A 15 21.14 30.90 67.93
C LEU A 15 21.88 29.83 67.13
N PHE A 16 23.17 30.11 66.94
CA PHE A 16 24.19 29.33 66.26
C PHE A 16 24.20 27.82 66.56
N THR A 17 24.50 27.01 65.55
CA THR A 17 25.72 26.17 65.54
C THR A 17 26.24 26.01 64.11
N SER A 18 27.55 26.19 63.93
CA SER A 18 28.28 25.76 62.74
C SER A 18 28.53 24.25 62.77
N CYS A 19 28.50 23.60 61.62
CA CYS A 19 29.50 22.58 61.27
C CYS A 19 29.61 22.48 59.75
N ASN A 20 30.84 22.45 59.25
CA ASN A 20 31.12 22.24 57.84
C ASN A 20 30.70 20.81 57.46
N SER A 21 30.08 20.64 56.28
CA SER A 21 30.44 19.52 55.43
C SER A 21 31.56 20.03 54.54
N GLU A 22 32.79 19.66 54.86
CA GLU A 22 33.95 19.94 54.01
C GLU A 22 33.74 19.20 52.68
N GLU A 23 33.71 19.92 51.56
CA GLU A 23 33.99 19.28 50.27
C GLU A 23 35.44 18.79 50.35
N GLU A 24 35.66 17.47 50.23
CA GLU A 24 37.01 16.96 50.05
C GLU A 24 37.60 17.59 48.80
N VAL A 25 38.68 18.36 48.98
CA VAL A 25 39.47 18.90 47.87
C VAL A 25 40.20 17.74 47.22
N GLN A 26 39.52 17.11 46.25
CA GLN A 26 40.06 16.10 45.35
C GLN A 26 41.35 16.65 44.72
N ARG A 27 42.49 16.10 45.12
CA ARG A 27 43.81 16.68 44.83
C ARG A 27 44.37 16.14 43.52
N GLY A 28 43.60 16.29 42.45
CA GLY A 28 44.10 16.13 41.08
C GLY A 28 45.29 17.07 40.86
N ASN A 29 46.30 16.58 40.13
CA ASN A 29 47.61 17.18 39.87
C ASN A 29 47.59 18.73 39.88
N GLU A 30 48.15 19.38 40.91
CA GLU A 30 48.00 20.83 41.12
C GLU A 30 48.74 21.68 40.06
N ASP A 31 49.68 21.09 39.31
CA ASP A 31 50.45 21.77 38.25
C ASP A 31 49.67 21.89 36.92
N GLY A 32 48.79 22.89 36.87
CA GLY A 32 48.40 23.54 35.60
C GLY A 32 46.93 23.49 35.20
N ARG A 33 45.98 23.50 36.16
CA ARG A 33 44.59 23.91 35.87
C ARG A 33 44.55 25.42 35.63
N ASP A 34 44.19 25.84 34.43
CA ASP A 34 44.23 27.24 33.97
C ASP A 34 42.86 27.81 33.54
N ILE A 35 41.80 27.00 33.55
CA ILE A 35 40.42 27.45 33.29
C ILE A 35 39.38 26.82 34.24
N SER A 36 38.20 27.44 34.30
CA SER A 36 37.00 26.93 34.96
C SER A 36 35.76 27.22 34.11
N PHE A 37 34.89 26.23 33.94
CA PHE A 37 33.70 26.31 33.07
C PHE A 37 32.55 25.44 33.62
N SER A 38 31.39 25.55 32.97
CA SER A 38 30.24 24.67 33.21
C SER A 38 30.02 23.72 32.04
N MET A 39 29.41 22.56 32.27
CA MET A 39 29.00 21.64 31.22
C MET A 39 27.50 21.43 31.27
N THR A 40 26.84 21.52 30.12
CA THR A 40 25.41 21.25 29.99
C THR A 40 25.22 20.01 29.14
N LEU A 41 24.58 19.00 29.71
CA LEU A 41 24.25 17.75 29.05
C LEU A 41 22.89 17.91 28.36
N THR A 42 22.82 17.64 27.06
CA THR A 42 21.60 17.78 26.26
C THR A 42 21.26 16.49 25.51
N LEU A 43 19.98 16.14 25.47
CA LEU A 43 19.41 15.09 24.61
C LEU A 43 18.65 15.79 23.45
N GLY A 44 18.67 15.28 22.21
CA GLY A 44 18.35 16.05 20.97
C GLY A 44 16.88 16.22 20.52
N GLU A 45 16.66 16.95 19.40
CA GLU A 45 15.38 17.46 18.82
C GLU A 45 15.42 17.76 17.28
N VAL A 46 14.36 17.88 16.44
CA VAL A 46 12.93 17.45 16.34
C VAL A 46 12.47 17.73 14.88
N THR A 47 11.65 16.88 14.23
CA THR A 47 10.53 17.38 13.38
C THR A 47 9.33 16.42 13.23
N ALA A 48 8.13 16.91 13.60
CA ALA A 48 6.76 16.54 13.18
C ALA A 48 6.12 15.14 13.50
N MET A 49 5.19 15.15 14.48
CA MET A 49 3.80 14.55 14.52
C MET A 49 3.49 13.14 13.92
N THR A 50 2.61 12.27 14.47
CA THR A 50 1.64 12.30 15.61
C THR A 50 1.37 10.89 16.15
N LYS A 51 1.09 10.73 17.47
CA LYS A 51 -0.21 10.23 17.96
C LYS A 51 -0.36 10.36 19.48
N ALA A 52 -1.61 10.41 19.96
CA ALA A 52 -1.96 10.59 21.36
C ALA A 52 -1.73 9.34 22.22
N GLY A 53 -1.35 9.53 23.49
CA GLY A 53 -1.35 8.49 24.53
C GLY A 53 -0.01 8.29 25.24
N GLY A 54 0.41 9.27 26.05
CA GLY A 54 1.60 9.20 26.90
C GLY A 54 2.16 10.60 27.17
N ASP A 55 2.65 10.83 28.38
CA ASP A 55 3.21 12.12 28.79
C ASP A 55 4.62 12.29 28.19
N ILE A 56 4.68 12.99 27.06
CA ILE A 56 5.92 13.35 26.36
C ILE A 56 6.64 14.43 27.17
N ALA A 57 7.94 14.27 27.40
CA ALA A 57 8.75 15.26 28.11
C ALA A 57 8.76 16.61 27.39
N GLU A 58 8.74 17.71 28.15
CA GLU A 58 8.72 19.07 27.58
C GLU A 58 9.91 19.30 26.62
N GLY A 59 9.61 19.79 25.41
CA GLY A 59 10.53 19.86 24.27
C GLY A 59 10.42 18.65 23.33
N TYR A 60 10.74 17.46 23.83
CA TYR A 60 11.02 16.24 23.07
C TYR A 60 9.91 15.77 22.10
N THR A 61 10.30 14.99 21.06
CA THR A 61 9.34 14.45 20.06
C THR A 61 8.77 13.08 20.43
N TYR A 62 9.61 12.21 20.99
CA TYR A 62 9.27 10.79 21.18
C TYR A 62 9.52 10.28 22.61
N SER A 63 10.32 11.02 23.39
CA SER A 63 10.78 10.60 24.72
C SER A 63 9.81 11.01 25.83
N THR A 64 9.59 10.11 26.79
CA THR A 64 8.83 10.38 28.03
C THR A 64 9.71 11.08 29.07
N GLU A 65 9.09 11.64 30.12
CA GLU A 65 9.82 12.21 31.26
C GLU A 65 10.75 11.20 31.95
N ASP A 66 10.40 9.92 31.97
CA ASP A 66 11.26 8.88 32.53
C ASP A 66 12.50 8.65 31.65
N GLU A 67 12.32 8.47 30.34
CA GLU A 67 13.43 8.14 29.41
C GLU A 67 14.55 9.18 29.43
N VAL A 68 14.22 10.47 29.62
CA VAL A 68 15.19 11.58 29.62
C VAL A 68 15.91 11.79 30.95
N LYS A 69 15.50 11.14 32.05
CA LYS A 69 16.10 11.36 33.37
C LYS A 69 17.59 11.05 33.41
N VAL A 70 18.33 11.92 34.10
CA VAL A 70 19.71 11.73 34.53
C VAL A 70 19.73 11.79 36.06
N ASN A 71 19.76 10.63 36.70
CA ASN A 71 19.83 10.48 38.15
C ASN A 71 21.24 10.72 38.67
N ASN A 72 22.24 10.34 37.88
CA ASN A 72 23.65 10.56 38.18
C ASN A 72 24.48 10.64 36.89
N VAL A 73 25.66 11.25 36.96
CA VAL A 73 26.61 11.35 35.84
C VAL A 73 28.05 11.43 36.34
N VAL A 74 28.96 10.80 35.60
CA VAL A 74 30.41 11.05 35.68
C VAL A 74 30.87 11.68 34.36
N VAL A 75 31.63 12.75 34.45
CA VAL A 75 32.34 13.38 33.32
C VAL A 75 33.84 13.15 33.51
N ALA A 76 34.54 12.78 32.45
CA ALA A 76 35.99 12.64 32.41
C ALA A 76 36.56 13.42 31.21
N ILE A 77 37.70 14.07 31.42
CA ILE A 77 38.40 14.89 30.43
C ILE A 77 39.80 14.30 30.25
N PHE A 78 40.11 13.82 29.07
CA PHE A 78 41.41 13.24 28.72
C PHE A 78 42.22 14.17 27.82
N ASN A 79 43.54 14.11 27.91
CA ASN A 79 44.43 14.72 26.92
C ASN A 79 44.24 14.01 25.56
N GLU A 80 44.17 14.73 24.44
CA GLU A 80 44.14 14.12 23.11
C GLU A 80 45.13 14.80 22.15
N ALA A 81 46.16 14.06 21.71
CA ALA A 81 47.19 14.55 20.82
C ALA A 81 47.38 13.62 19.62
N ASN A 82 47.31 14.16 18.40
CA ASN A 82 47.46 13.42 17.14
C ASN A 82 46.57 12.16 17.02
N GLY A 83 45.35 12.21 17.58
CA GLY A 83 44.40 11.08 17.61
C GLY A 83 44.72 10.00 18.65
N THR A 84 45.71 10.22 19.53
CA THR A 84 45.98 9.36 20.69
C THR A 84 45.42 10.01 21.95
N VAL A 85 44.61 9.26 22.69
CA VAL A 85 44.07 9.68 23.99
C VAL A 85 45.06 9.33 25.08
N GLY A 86 45.45 10.32 25.88
CA GLY A 86 46.45 10.22 26.94
C GLY A 86 45.83 10.04 28.32
N GLU A 87 46.47 10.65 29.32
CA GLU A 87 46.02 10.63 30.71
C GLU A 87 44.69 11.38 30.93
N CYS A 88 43.96 10.99 31.96
CA CYS A 88 42.83 11.75 32.48
C CYS A 88 43.37 13.03 33.14
N LEU A 89 42.90 14.18 32.69
CA LEU A 89 43.27 15.52 33.16
C LEU A 89 42.36 15.99 34.31
N GLU A 90 41.08 15.62 34.26
CA GLU A 90 40.06 15.96 35.26
C GLU A 90 38.90 14.95 35.16
N TYR A 91 38.25 14.65 36.29
CA TYR A 91 36.95 13.99 36.31
C TYR A 91 36.01 14.66 37.34
N LYS A 92 34.70 14.51 37.15
CA LYS A 92 33.69 15.02 38.07
C LYS A 92 32.44 14.16 38.08
N SER A 93 32.00 13.75 39.26
CA SER A 93 30.72 13.05 39.48
C SER A 93 29.67 13.98 40.06
N VAL A 94 28.42 13.82 39.63
CA VAL A 94 27.24 14.54 40.16
C VAL A 94 26.06 13.59 40.25
N ALA A 95 25.36 13.61 41.38
CA ALA A 95 24.03 13.02 41.54
C ALA A 95 22.96 14.13 41.53
N PHE A 96 21.85 13.89 40.84
CA PHE A 96 20.72 14.80 40.76
C PHE A 96 19.55 14.23 41.57
N ASP A 97 19.01 15.02 42.50
CA ASP A 97 17.94 14.58 43.40
C ASP A 97 16.70 14.14 42.61
N GLY A 98 16.34 12.85 42.71
CA GLY A 98 15.26 12.23 41.94
C GLY A 98 15.37 12.34 40.41
N GLY A 99 16.56 12.63 39.87
CA GLY A 99 16.75 12.90 38.44
C GLY A 99 16.14 14.22 37.96
N ILE A 100 15.82 15.15 38.87
CA ILE A 100 15.21 16.44 38.54
C ILE A 100 16.21 17.33 37.78
N SER A 101 15.74 17.92 36.67
CA SER A 101 16.53 18.87 35.88
C SER A 101 16.88 20.12 36.68
N ASN A 102 18.13 20.57 36.61
CA ASN A 102 18.58 21.85 37.16
C ASN A 102 18.81 22.93 36.09
N SER A 103 18.53 22.63 34.82
CA SER A 103 18.74 23.57 33.71
C SER A 103 17.76 23.35 32.56
N THR A 104 17.82 24.27 31.60
CA THR A 104 17.16 24.15 30.31
C THR A 104 18.03 24.74 29.20
N VAL A 105 17.84 24.26 27.96
CA VAL A 105 18.50 24.79 26.77
C VAL A 105 17.44 25.11 25.72
N THR A 106 17.60 26.21 24.98
CA THR A 106 16.72 26.53 23.85
C THR A 106 17.37 26.12 22.54
N ILE A 107 16.73 25.22 21.79
CA ILE A 107 17.13 24.79 20.44
C ILE A 107 15.92 25.01 19.52
N ASP A 108 16.12 25.63 18.35
CA ASP A 108 15.09 25.90 17.33
C ASP A 108 13.75 26.47 17.84
N GLY A 109 13.80 27.27 18.92
CA GLY A 109 12.64 27.93 19.53
C GLY A 109 11.88 27.08 20.56
N LYS A 110 12.38 25.90 20.90
CA LYS A 110 11.86 25.02 21.96
C LYS A 110 12.75 25.00 23.18
N THR A 111 12.18 24.73 24.36
CA THR A 111 12.90 24.61 25.62
C THR A 111 13.02 23.15 26.01
N LEU A 112 14.26 22.67 26.15
CA LEU A 112 14.60 21.31 26.55
C LEU A 112 15.00 21.22 28.02
N ILE A 113 14.66 20.11 28.65
CA ILE A 113 15.30 19.63 29.89
C ILE A 113 16.79 19.38 29.63
N ALA A 114 17.67 19.94 30.48
CA ALA A 114 19.11 19.79 30.38
C ALA A 114 19.79 19.77 31.76
N TYR A 115 20.87 19.00 31.90
CA TYR A 115 21.55 18.82 33.19
C TYR A 115 22.87 19.59 33.20
N LYS A 116 22.99 20.56 34.10
CA LYS A 116 24.16 21.43 34.21
C LYS A 116 25.07 21.02 35.36
N ILE A 117 26.36 20.92 35.05
CA ILE A 117 27.46 20.66 35.97
C ILE A 117 28.30 21.92 36.03
N ASP A 118 28.30 22.60 37.19
CA ASP A 118 29.11 23.80 37.41
C ASP A 118 30.50 23.48 37.97
N ASN A 119 31.41 24.46 37.89
CA ASN A 119 32.75 24.42 38.47
C ASN A 119 33.56 23.18 38.04
N ILE A 120 33.67 22.94 36.74
CA ILE A 120 34.64 21.99 36.17
C ILE A 120 35.92 22.79 35.90
N GLN A 121 37.05 22.34 36.45
CA GLN A 121 38.35 22.94 36.22
C GLN A 121 39.19 22.01 35.35
N ALA A 122 39.94 22.54 34.39
CA ALA A 122 40.80 21.71 33.55
C ALA A 122 42.00 22.50 33.03
N LYS A 123 42.86 21.80 32.29
CA LYS A 123 44.00 22.36 31.58
C LYS A 123 43.65 22.62 30.12
N THR A 124 44.04 23.76 29.57
CA THR A 124 43.88 24.07 28.15
C THR A 124 44.70 23.15 27.24
N GLY A 125 44.18 22.89 26.04
CA GLY A 125 44.76 21.97 25.06
C GLY A 125 43.69 21.26 24.24
N LYS A 126 44.13 20.32 23.40
CA LYS A 126 43.21 19.36 22.76
C LYS A 126 42.84 18.28 23.76
N VAL A 127 41.55 18.06 23.95
CA VAL A 127 41.01 17.11 24.92
C VAL A 127 39.91 16.24 24.33
N ARG A 128 39.69 15.09 24.97
CA ARG A 128 38.50 14.25 24.77
C ARG A 128 37.62 14.35 26.01
N ILE A 129 36.36 14.68 25.82
CA ILE A 129 35.39 14.77 26.92
C ILE A 129 34.44 13.58 26.80
N VAL A 130 34.26 12.83 27.89
CA VAL A 130 33.33 11.70 27.97
C VAL A 130 32.40 11.93 29.15
N ALA A 131 31.09 11.85 28.93
CA ALA A 131 30.06 11.93 29.97
C ALA A 131 29.25 10.62 29.97
N ILE A 132 29.07 10.02 31.15
CA ILE A 132 28.39 8.74 31.35
C ILE A 132 27.34 8.91 32.45
N ALA A 133 26.07 8.77 32.11
CA ALA A 133 24.93 8.98 32.99
C ALA A 133 24.14 7.68 33.25
N ASN A 134 23.61 7.55 34.48
CA ASN A 134 22.81 6.41 34.98
C ASN A 134 23.51 5.03 34.94
N SER A 135 24.83 4.99 34.69
CA SER A 135 25.62 3.77 34.57
C SER A 135 25.62 2.94 35.87
N THR A 136 25.62 1.61 35.74
CA THR A 136 25.79 0.72 36.91
C THR A 136 27.18 0.86 37.55
N HIS A 137 28.16 1.38 36.81
CA HIS A 137 29.52 1.67 37.27
C HIS A 137 29.67 3.05 37.94
N TYR A 138 28.59 3.83 38.14
CA TYR A 138 28.68 5.19 38.69
C TYR A 138 29.53 5.30 39.96
N GLU A 139 29.31 4.41 40.95
CA GLU A 139 30.05 4.41 42.22
C GLU A 139 31.55 4.11 42.05
N ASP A 140 31.91 3.25 41.10
CA ASP A 140 33.31 2.90 40.84
C ASP A 140 34.00 4.00 40.02
N LEU A 141 33.31 4.54 39.01
CA LEU A 141 33.77 5.66 38.19
C LEU A 141 33.94 6.97 39.00
N ALA A 142 33.09 7.20 40.00
CA ALA A 142 33.17 8.37 40.89
C ALA A 142 34.34 8.31 41.89
N ARG A 143 34.99 7.15 42.06
CA ARG A 143 36.06 6.92 43.06
C ARG A 143 37.46 6.80 42.47
N LEU A 144 37.61 6.89 41.14
CA LEU A 144 38.86 6.58 40.45
C LEU A 144 39.66 7.82 40.03
N GLU A 145 40.80 8.02 40.69
CA GLU A 145 41.85 8.98 40.28
C GLU A 145 42.61 8.56 39.00
N THR A 146 42.37 7.36 38.46
CA THR A 146 43.28 6.71 37.49
C THR A 146 42.61 6.00 36.30
N THR A 147 41.32 6.25 36.04
CA THR A 147 40.62 5.65 34.89
C THR A 147 41.24 6.14 33.59
N THR A 148 41.86 5.25 32.81
CA THR A 148 42.30 5.57 31.44
C THR A 148 41.11 5.48 30.48
N TYR A 149 41.21 6.12 29.32
CA TYR A 149 40.22 5.96 28.26
C TYR A 149 40.14 4.49 27.78
N GLU A 150 41.25 3.75 27.78
CA GLU A 150 41.26 2.30 27.54
C GLU A 150 40.44 1.51 28.57
N ASN A 151 40.51 1.87 29.86
CA ASN A 151 39.71 1.22 30.89
C ASN A 151 38.20 1.47 30.68
N LEU A 152 37.80 2.70 30.32
CA LEU A 152 36.39 3.01 30.01
C LEU A 152 35.87 2.21 28.82
N LYS A 153 36.68 2.05 27.77
CA LYS A 153 36.35 1.22 26.59
C LYS A 153 36.24 -0.28 26.90
N GLY A 154 36.85 -0.74 28.00
CA GLY A 154 36.74 -2.11 28.48
C GLY A 154 35.54 -2.37 29.40
N LEU A 155 34.80 -1.32 29.80
CA LEU A 155 33.58 -1.47 30.61
C LEU A 155 32.38 -1.82 29.73
N SER A 156 31.45 -2.54 30.33
CA SER A 156 30.20 -2.96 29.68
C SER A 156 29.03 -2.83 30.65
N GLU A 157 27.88 -2.39 30.15
CA GLU A 157 26.62 -2.40 30.90
C GLU A 157 25.90 -3.74 30.77
N THR A 158 25.10 -4.12 31.76
CA THR A 158 24.31 -5.36 31.71
C THR A 158 22.97 -5.22 32.43
N VAL A 159 21.88 -5.55 31.74
CA VAL A 159 20.51 -5.47 32.25
C VAL A 159 19.97 -6.87 32.53
N SER A 160 19.90 -7.21 33.82
CA SER A 160 19.41 -8.52 34.28
C SER A 160 17.99 -8.81 33.80
N GLY A 161 17.78 -9.98 33.19
CA GLY A 161 16.45 -10.46 32.79
C GLY A 161 15.77 -9.65 31.69
N GLY A 162 16.49 -8.80 30.94
CA GLY A 162 15.92 -8.02 29.84
C GLY A 162 14.90 -6.96 30.28
N THR A 163 15.00 -6.49 31.52
CA THR A 163 14.11 -5.48 32.07
C THR A 163 14.85 -4.18 32.32
N PHE A 164 14.85 -3.35 31.29
CA PHE A 164 15.28 -1.96 31.32
C PHE A 164 14.28 -1.11 32.10
N ASP A 165 14.78 -0.24 32.96
CA ASP A 165 14.01 0.81 33.63
C ASP A 165 14.10 2.08 32.79
N ALA A 166 12.96 2.58 32.32
CA ALA A 166 12.92 3.81 31.52
C ALA A 166 13.52 5.01 32.29
N SER A 167 13.30 5.07 33.60
CA SER A 167 13.77 6.16 34.48
C SER A 167 15.26 6.12 34.78
N ASN A 168 15.95 5.03 34.42
CA ASN A 168 17.39 4.84 34.66
C ASN A 168 18.12 4.27 33.42
N LEU A 169 17.69 4.65 32.21
CA LEU A 169 18.41 4.31 30.98
C LEU A 169 19.79 4.99 30.94
N VAL A 170 20.83 4.20 30.66
CA VAL A 170 22.23 4.66 30.52
C VAL A 170 22.37 5.54 29.30
N LYS A 171 23.06 6.68 29.46
CA LYS A 171 23.29 7.68 28.40
C LYS A 171 24.78 8.02 28.35
N VAL A 172 25.33 8.17 27.16
CA VAL A 172 26.76 8.44 26.94
C VAL A 172 26.94 9.56 25.94
N GLY A 173 27.77 10.55 26.26
CA GLY A 173 28.14 11.65 25.38
C GLY A 173 29.65 11.75 25.23
N GLU A 174 30.13 12.01 24.02
CA GLU A 174 31.57 12.12 23.75
C GLU A 174 31.87 13.31 22.81
N LEU A 175 32.85 14.12 23.18
CA LEU A 175 33.44 15.14 22.31
C LEU A 175 34.92 14.80 22.07
N ALA A 176 35.23 14.32 20.87
CA ALA A 176 36.59 14.01 20.44
C ALA A 176 37.37 15.27 20.02
N ALA A 177 38.67 15.34 20.35
CA ALA A 177 39.63 16.34 19.92
C ALA A 177 39.20 17.83 20.10
N TYR A 178 38.40 18.11 21.13
CA TYR A 178 37.87 19.43 21.48
C TYR A 178 39.00 20.41 21.84
N ASP A 179 38.98 21.62 21.26
CA ASP A 179 39.99 22.67 21.51
C ASP A 179 39.65 23.52 22.76
N LEU A 180 40.01 22.98 23.92
CA LEU A 180 39.75 23.62 25.22
C LEU A 180 40.72 24.79 25.46
N ASN A 181 40.18 25.99 25.65
CA ASN A 181 40.96 27.24 25.70
C ASN A 181 40.35 28.24 26.71
N THR A 182 41.08 29.31 27.02
CA THR A 182 40.73 30.30 28.06
C THR A 182 39.47 31.15 27.80
N ALA A 183 38.89 31.08 26.60
CA ALA A 183 37.60 31.73 26.30
C ALA A 183 36.38 30.83 26.58
N VAL A 184 36.57 29.55 26.87
CA VAL A 184 35.47 28.59 27.12
C VAL A 184 34.90 28.81 28.53
N THR A 185 33.62 29.20 28.60
CA THR A 185 32.88 29.36 29.87
C THR A 185 31.77 28.32 30.06
N SER A 186 31.31 27.69 28.98
CA SER A 186 30.36 26.59 29.00
C SER A 186 30.57 25.65 27.81
N ILE A 187 30.39 24.35 28.02
CA ILE A 187 30.45 23.30 26.98
C ILE A 187 29.10 22.59 26.94
N SER A 188 28.54 22.40 25.75
CA SER A 188 27.38 21.52 25.54
C SER A 188 27.86 20.13 25.14
N VAL A 189 27.42 19.08 25.84
CA VAL A 189 27.71 17.68 25.49
C VAL A 189 26.41 17.01 25.06
N PRO A 190 26.27 16.59 23.78
CA PRO A 190 25.16 15.77 23.36
C PRO A 190 25.31 14.38 23.99
N MET A 191 24.27 13.94 24.67
CA MET A 191 24.17 12.62 25.31
C MET A 191 23.31 11.72 24.44
N THR A 192 23.76 10.49 24.19
CA THR A 192 23.00 9.48 23.44
C THR A 192 22.61 8.29 24.30
N GLN A 193 21.37 7.83 24.18
CA GLN A 193 20.90 6.62 24.86
C GLN A 193 21.74 5.39 24.44
N LEU A 194 22.19 4.60 25.41
CA LEU A 194 22.95 3.36 25.15
C LEU A 194 22.03 2.20 24.71
N ALA A 195 20.75 2.24 25.08
CA ALA A 195 19.76 1.31 24.56
C ALA A 195 19.24 1.75 23.18
N ALA A 196 18.55 0.84 22.49
CA ALA A 196 17.61 1.13 21.42
C ALA A 196 16.16 0.93 21.92
N ARG A 197 15.21 1.68 21.37
CA ARG A 197 13.77 1.57 21.68
C ARG A 197 13.00 0.96 20.50
N ILE A 198 12.12 0.01 20.77
CA ILE A 198 11.18 -0.55 19.80
C ILE A 198 9.75 -0.27 20.26
N ASP A 199 9.01 0.49 19.45
CA ASP A 199 7.55 0.68 19.55
C ASP A 199 6.83 -0.31 18.63
N MET A 200 5.73 -0.92 19.09
CA MET A 200 4.95 -1.87 18.28
C MET A 200 3.50 -1.44 18.15
N LYS A 201 3.00 -1.38 16.92
CA LYS A 201 1.62 -1.02 16.59
C LYS A 201 1.00 -2.14 15.75
N PHE A 202 -0.23 -2.53 16.08
CA PHE A 202 -0.96 -3.55 15.33
C PHE A 202 -2.27 -2.98 14.78
N THR A 203 -2.59 -3.34 13.55
CA THR A 203 -3.86 -3.03 12.89
C THR A 203 -4.40 -4.32 12.27
N VAL A 204 -5.72 -4.50 12.37
CA VAL A 204 -6.42 -5.65 11.79
C VAL A 204 -7.28 -5.13 10.65
N ASP A 205 -7.07 -5.65 9.45
CA ASP A 205 -7.97 -5.41 8.31
C ASP A 205 -9.16 -6.36 8.41
N GLU A 206 -10.28 -5.82 8.91
CA GLU A 206 -11.58 -6.48 8.95
C GLU A 206 -12.22 -6.43 7.55
N GLU A 207 -12.10 -7.50 6.75
CA GLU A 207 -12.90 -7.67 5.52
C GLU A 207 -14.17 -8.50 5.83
N PRO A 208 -15.38 -7.90 5.79
CA PRO A 208 -16.63 -8.60 6.10
C PRO A 208 -17.11 -9.53 4.97
N GLU A 209 -17.26 -10.83 5.26
CA GLU A 209 -18.00 -11.76 4.40
C GLU A 209 -19.51 -11.42 4.49
N THR A 210 -20.12 -10.97 3.40
CA THR A 210 -21.57 -10.64 3.41
C THR A 210 -22.40 -11.91 3.35
N VAL A 211 -23.22 -12.15 4.39
CA VAL A 211 -24.10 -13.32 4.52
C VAL A 211 -25.47 -13.04 3.91
N SER A 212 -26.03 -11.88 4.21
CA SER A 212 -27.30 -11.43 3.65
C SER A 212 -27.42 -9.90 3.67
N THR A 213 -28.26 -9.39 2.77
CA THR A 213 -28.56 -7.96 2.66
C THR A 213 -30.05 -7.80 2.34
N THR A 214 -30.75 -6.96 3.11
CA THR A 214 -32.08 -6.42 2.79
C THR A 214 -31.95 -4.91 2.54
N ALA A 215 -33.05 -4.18 2.36
CA ALA A 215 -33.02 -2.73 2.22
C ALA A 215 -32.39 -2.03 3.44
N ASP A 216 -32.78 -2.48 4.64
CA ASP A 216 -32.47 -1.76 5.90
C ASP A 216 -31.46 -2.51 6.79
N THR A 217 -31.06 -3.74 6.42
CA THR A 217 -30.22 -4.61 7.25
C THR A 217 -29.16 -5.35 6.42
N LYS A 218 -27.90 -5.34 6.88
CA LYS A 218 -26.81 -6.16 6.34
C LYS A 218 -26.26 -7.07 7.43
N VAL A 219 -26.22 -8.38 7.17
CA VAL A 219 -25.58 -9.37 8.05
C VAL A 219 -24.27 -9.81 7.42
N THR A 220 -23.19 -9.73 8.18
CA THR A 220 -21.85 -10.11 7.74
C THR A 220 -21.19 -11.01 8.78
N ASN A 221 -20.31 -11.91 8.34
CA ASN A 221 -19.38 -12.57 9.25
C ASN A 221 -18.06 -11.80 9.20
N GLN A 222 -17.56 -11.41 10.36
CA GLN A 222 -16.35 -10.61 10.51
C GLN A 222 -15.38 -11.33 11.42
N TRP A 223 -14.10 -11.38 11.03
CA TRP A 223 -13.04 -11.90 11.88
C TRP A 223 -12.45 -10.77 12.72
N PHE A 224 -12.40 -10.99 14.03
CA PHE A 224 -11.77 -10.11 15.02
C PHE A 224 -10.55 -10.84 15.60
N TYR A 225 -9.44 -10.13 15.77
CA TYR A 225 -8.25 -10.66 16.43
C TYR A 225 -7.90 -9.79 17.64
N THR A 226 -8.01 -10.37 18.84
CA THR A 226 -7.75 -9.68 20.10
C THR A 226 -6.39 -10.12 20.63
N VAL A 227 -5.38 -9.25 20.53
CA VAL A 227 -4.03 -9.54 21.06
C VAL A 227 -4.11 -9.70 22.57
N THR A 228 -3.77 -10.90 23.07
CA THR A 228 -3.78 -11.24 24.50
C THR A 228 -2.37 -11.21 25.09
N LYS A 229 -1.35 -11.47 24.27
CA LYS A 229 0.04 -11.60 24.69
C LYS A 229 1.01 -11.23 23.58
N LEU A 230 2.11 -10.57 23.92
CA LEU A 230 3.23 -10.38 23.01
C LEU A 230 4.51 -10.90 23.67
N THR A 231 5.28 -11.70 22.95
CA THR A 231 6.57 -12.25 23.41
C THR A 231 7.67 -11.84 22.45
N VAL A 232 8.71 -11.20 22.97
CA VAL A 232 9.95 -10.91 22.23
C VAL A 232 11.02 -11.90 22.68
N LYS A 233 11.75 -12.47 21.74
CA LYS A 233 12.93 -13.31 21.99
C LYS A 233 14.20 -12.63 21.52
N ASN A 234 15.31 -13.06 22.11
CA ASN A 234 16.68 -12.69 21.79
C ASN A 234 17.06 -11.23 22.12
N ILE A 235 16.33 -10.59 23.05
CA ILE A 235 16.65 -9.24 23.59
C ILE A 235 18.09 -9.25 24.09
N ASN A 236 18.95 -8.37 23.57
CA ASN A 236 20.33 -8.27 24.03
C ASN A 236 20.37 -7.52 25.38
N GLN A 237 21.03 -8.14 26.35
CA GLN A 237 21.17 -7.66 27.72
C GLN A 237 22.51 -6.98 28.00
N LYS A 238 23.45 -6.96 27.04
CA LYS A 238 24.81 -6.43 27.25
C LYS A 238 25.29 -5.52 26.11
N SER A 239 25.93 -4.40 26.48
CA SER A 239 26.55 -3.41 25.58
C SER A 239 27.93 -3.04 26.12
N ASP A 240 28.87 -2.69 25.24
CA ASP A 240 30.06 -1.93 25.65
C ASP A 240 29.62 -0.53 26.11
N LEU A 241 30.28 0.04 27.13
CA LEU A 241 29.88 1.32 27.71
C LEU A 241 30.29 2.51 26.82
N ILE A 242 31.38 2.37 26.07
CA ILE A 242 31.86 3.36 25.08
C ILE A 242 31.88 2.68 23.71
N LEU A 243 31.05 3.16 22.78
CA LEU A 243 30.87 2.54 21.47
C LEU A 243 31.80 3.18 20.44
N LEU A 244 32.84 2.44 20.07
CA LEU A 244 33.95 2.89 19.19
C LEU A 244 33.66 2.76 17.69
N GLY A 245 32.48 2.20 17.37
CA GLY A 245 32.00 1.84 16.05
C GLY A 245 30.63 1.17 16.18
N ARG A 246 30.03 0.74 15.07
CA ARG A 246 28.74 0.02 15.11
C ARG A 246 28.87 -1.43 15.59
N ASP A 247 30.08 -1.96 15.62
CA ASP A 247 30.34 -3.39 15.81
C ASP A 247 30.45 -3.73 17.31
N ASN A 248 29.36 -4.27 17.87
CA ASN A 248 29.32 -4.75 19.27
C ASN A 248 30.06 -6.09 19.42
N GLN A 249 30.76 -6.27 20.53
CA GLN A 249 31.45 -7.52 20.88
C GLN A 249 30.52 -8.60 21.47
N TYR A 250 29.28 -8.27 21.85
CA TYR A 250 28.37 -9.15 22.62
C TYR A 250 27.09 -9.57 21.89
N ASP A 251 27.20 -10.02 20.64
CA ASP A 251 26.04 -10.23 19.76
C ASP A 251 25.11 -11.41 20.18
N ASP A 252 25.66 -12.49 20.76
CA ASP A 252 24.93 -13.75 21.02
C ASP A 252 24.97 -14.27 22.48
N ALA A 253 25.80 -13.72 23.38
CA ALA A 253 26.14 -14.37 24.66
C ALA A 253 25.06 -14.30 25.77
N PHE A 254 24.25 -13.22 25.79
CA PHE A 254 23.26 -12.98 26.85
C PHE A 254 21.95 -12.44 26.25
N SER A 255 21.12 -13.37 25.76
CA SER A 255 19.81 -13.04 25.22
C SER A 255 18.68 -13.80 25.92
N THR A 256 17.51 -13.17 26.03
CA THR A 256 16.33 -13.76 26.72
C THR A 256 15.07 -13.66 25.89
N ALA A 257 14.11 -14.55 26.19
CA ALA A 257 12.70 -14.29 25.94
C ALA A 257 12.13 -13.39 27.03
N LYS A 258 11.20 -12.50 26.66
CA LYS A 258 10.43 -11.67 27.57
C LYS A 258 9.02 -11.46 27.02
N ASP A 259 8.05 -11.57 27.91
CA ASP A 259 6.67 -11.18 27.62
C ASP A 259 6.51 -9.67 27.84
N ILE A 260 5.95 -8.98 26.85
CA ILE A 260 5.70 -7.54 26.90
C ILE A 260 4.28 -7.30 27.38
N THR A 261 4.15 -6.48 28.43
CA THR A 261 2.85 -6.09 28.96
C THR A 261 2.09 -5.24 27.96
N LEU A 262 0.85 -5.63 27.66
CA LEU A 262 -0.09 -4.86 26.85
C LEU A 262 -0.89 -3.91 27.76
N GLN A 263 -1.05 -2.65 27.37
CA GLN A 263 -1.96 -1.71 28.01
C GLN A 263 -3.05 -1.31 27.01
N ASN A 264 -4.32 -1.55 27.35
CA ASN A 264 -5.48 -1.24 26.51
C ASN A 264 -5.36 -1.76 25.05
N GLY A 265 -4.74 -2.92 24.84
CA GLY A 265 -4.52 -3.52 23.51
C GLY A 265 -3.37 -2.91 22.70
N VAL A 266 -2.67 -1.92 23.24
CA VAL A 266 -1.43 -1.38 22.66
C VAL A 266 -0.24 -2.05 23.35
N ALA A 267 0.76 -2.46 22.58
CA ALA A 267 2.01 -2.96 23.12
C ALA A 267 2.85 -1.80 23.65
N LEU A 268 3.28 -1.88 24.91
CA LEU A 268 4.24 -0.92 25.46
C LEU A 268 5.57 -1.01 24.70
N PRO A 269 6.34 0.10 24.62
CA PRO A 269 7.70 0.05 24.12
C PRO A 269 8.54 -0.93 24.93
N PHE A 270 9.51 -1.55 24.27
CA PHE A 270 10.58 -2.27 24.94
C PHE A 270 11.94 -1.81 24.42
N TYR A 271 12.96 -2.17 25.19
CA TYR A 271 14.34 -1.77 24.93
C TYR A 271 15.22 -3.00 24.78
N THR A 272 16.32 -2.83 24.05
CA THR A 272 17.40 -3.80 23.87
C THR A 272 18.70 -3.03 23.72
N TYR A 273 19.82 -3.65 24.04
CA TYR A 273 21.09 -3.19 23.49
C TYR A 273 21.22 -3.59 22.02
N GLU A 274 22.18 -2.98 21.34
CA GLU A 274 22.49 -3.14 19.93
C GLU A 274 22.73 -4.60 19.53
N LYS A 275 22.32 -4.94 18.31
CA LYS A 275 22.47 -6.25 17.66
C LYS A 275 22.84 -6.00 16.21
N LEU A 276 23.91 -6.62 15.71
CA LEU A 276 24.33 -6.42 14.32
C LEU A 276 23.38 -7.09 13.32
N ASN A 277 23.54 -6.80 12.03
CA ASN A 277 22.82 -7.55 10.99
C ASN A 277 23.37 -8.96 10.77
N THR A 278 24.58 -9.22 11.26
CA THR A 278 25.29 -10.50 11.20
C THR A 278 24.96 -11.45 12.37
N THR A 279 24.18 -11.01 13.36
CA THR A 279 23.86 -11.81 14.55
C THR A 279 23.17 -13.11 14.17
N LEU A 280 23.56 -14.22 14.80
CA LEU A 280 22.91 -15.51 14.58
C LEU A 280 21.58 -15.63 15.36
N THR A 281 21.32 -14.70 16.29
CA THR A 281 20.08 -14.61 17.08
C THR A 281 19.35 -13.25 16.90
N PRO A 282 18.81 -12.92 15.70
CA PRO A 282 18.01 -11.71 15.51
C PRO A 282 16.79 -11.68 16.45
N LEU A 283 16.19 -10.50 16.69
CA LEU A 283 14.99 -10.43 17.52
C LEU A 283 13.84 -11.18 16.84
N SER A 284 13.14 -12.02 17.61
CA SER A 284 11.93 -12.70 17.14
C SER A 284 10.72 -12.23 17.94
N ILE A 285 9.68 -11.76 17.26
CA ILE A 285 8.48 -11.18 17.86
C ILE A 285 7.29 -12.09 17.57
N TYR A 286 6.60 -12.49 18.64
CA TYR A 286 5.40 -13.33 18.59
C TYR A 286 4.22 -12.52 19.13
N VAL A 287 3.19 -12.38 18.30
CA VAL A 287 1.95 -11.67 18.61
C VAL A 287 0.87 -12.74 18.76
N THR A 288 0.39 -12.95 19.97
CA THR A 288 -0.56 -14.01 20.32
C THR A 288 -1.88 -13.40 20.75
N GLY A 289 -2.99 -14.01 20.34
CA GLY A 289 -4.32 -13.46 20.55
C GLY A 289 -5.44 -14.42 20.20
N ASP A 290 -6.64 -14.10 20.64
CA ASP A 290 -7.84 -14.87 20.32
C ASP A 290 -8.41 -14.39 18.98
N LEU A 291 -8.58 -15.33 18.05
CA LEU A 291 -9.14 -15.12 16.73
C LEU A 291 -10.60 -15.60 16.71
N GLN A 292 -11.54 -14.67 16.51
CA GLN A 292 -12.98 -14.95 16.58
C GLN A 292 -13.71 -14.50 15.31
N LYS A 293 -14.44 -15.40 14.66
CA LYS A 293 -15.43 -15.05 13.63
C LYS A 293 -16.75 -14.74 14.31
N ILE A 294 -17.25 -13.52 14.19
CA ILE A 294 -18.49 -13.06 14.82
C ILE A 294 -19.47 -12.64 13.73
N GLN A 295 -20.76 -12.98 13.92
CA GLN A 295 -21.81 -12.44 13.07
C GLN A 295 -22.12 -10.99 13.48
N VAL A 296 -22.01 -10.05 12.55
CA VAL A 296 -22.29 -8.63 12.77
C VAL A 296 -23.47 -8.20 11.91
N THR A 297 -24.50 -7.68 12.57
CA THR A 297 -25.71 -7.16 11.94
C THR A 297 -25.71 -5.63 12.01
N THR A 298 -25.62 -4.99 10.85
CA THR A 298 -25.74 -3.55 10.69
C THR A 298 -27.15 -3.21 10.23
N THR A 299 -27.83 -2.28 10.90
CA THR A 299 -29.06 -1.66 10.39
C THR A 299 -28.79 -0.25 9.89
N PHE A 300 -29.55 0.18 8.88
CA PHE A 300 -29.42 1.47 8.21
C PHE A 300 -30.71 2.28 8.37
N ASN A 301 -30.57 3.60 8.34
CA ASN A 301 -31.71 4.50 8.17
C ASN A 301 -32.12 4.58 6.68
N GLU A 302 -33.27 5.19 6.38
CA GLU A 302 -33.77 5.35 5.00
C GLU A 302 -32.80 6.12 4.07
N ASP A 303 -31.89 6.92 4.63
CA ASP A 303 -30.83 7.65 3.91
C ASP A 303 -29.53 6.84 3.72
N MET A 304 -29.55 5.54 4.04
CA MET A 304 -28.42 4.61 4.07
C MET A 304 -27.29 4.95 5.07
N THR A 305 -27.50 5.88 6.00
CA THR A 305 -26.58 6.04 7.15
C THR A 305 -26.70 4.86 8.11
N ILE A 306 -25.61 4.50 8.79
CA ILE A 306 -25.62 3.43 9.79
C ILE A 306 -26.48 3.87 10.99
N GLN A 307 -27.52 3.11 11.29
CA GLN A 307 -28.38 3.32 12.44
C GLN A 307 -27.85 2.58 13.67
N ASN A 308 -27.47 1.31 13.51
CA ASN A 308 -26.96 0.49 14.60
C ASN A 308 -26.03 -0.62 14.08
N VAL A 309 -25.13 -1.09 14.94
CA VAL A 309 -24.25 -2.25 14.69
C VAL A 309 -24.30 -3.18 15.88
N THR A 310 -24.94 -4.34 15.72
CA THR A 310 -25.07 -5.36 16.76
C THR A 310 -24.09 -6.49 16.49
N LYS A 311 -23.17 -6.74 17.42
CA LYS A 311 -22.36 -7.97 17.45
C LYS A 311 -23.23 -9.13 17.97
N GLY A 312 -23.41 -10.16 17.15
CA GLY A 312 -24.09 -11.40 17.49
C GLY A 312 -23.15 -12.43 18.12
N SER A 313 -23.51 -13.71 18.00
CA SER A 313 -22.71 -14.80 18.54
C SER A 313 -21.38 -14.98 17.80
N ILE A 314 -20.38 -15.49 18.53
CA ILE A 314 -19.17 -16.09 17.96
C ILE A 314 -19.60 -17.35 17.18
N ILE A 315 -19.10 -17.47 15.95
CA ILE A 315 -19.37 -18.55 14.99
C ILE A 315 -18.22 -19.55 15.01
N GLU A 316 -16.98 -19.03 15.01
CA GLU A 316 -15.73 -19.78 15.00
C GLU A 316 -14.76 -19.07 15.98
N GLU A 317 -13.97 -19.83 16.73
CA GLU A 317 -12.97 -19.31 17.68
C GLU A 317 -11.71 -20.17 17.62
N GLU A 318 -10.55 -19.52 17.51
CA GLU A 318 -9.23 -20.11 17.72
C GLU A 318 -8.51 -19.29 18.80
N LYS A 319 -8.19 -19.93 19.93
CA LYS A 319 -7.51 -19.29 21.05
C LYS A 319 -6.00 -19.39 20.92
N ASP A 320 -5.31 -18.40 21.49
CA ASP A 320 -3.84 -18.33 21.49
C ASP A 320 -3.20 -18.41 20.08
N HIS A 321 -3.94 -17.98 19.03
CA HIS A 321 -3.43 -17.93 17.66
C HIS A 321 -2.28 -16.93 17.57
N SER A 322 -1.14 -17.34 17.01
CA SER A 322 0.12 -16.57 17.09
C SER A 322 0.72 -16.26 15.72
N TYR A 323 0.86 -14.96 15.43
CA TYR A 323 1.64 -14.44 14.30
C TYR A 323 3.08 -14.18 14.71
N LYS A 324 4.04 -14.45 13.82
CA LYS A 324 5.47 -14.36 14.13
C LYS A 324 6.26 -13.54 13.11
N TYR A 325 7.26 -12.81 13.59
CA TYR A 325 8.34 -12.23 12.80
C TYR A 325 9.65 -12.71 13.42
N GLU A 326 10.37 -13.62 12.76
CA GLU A 326 11.50 -14.32 13.40
C GLU A 326 12.86 -13.63 13.20
N ASP A 327 12.98 -12.75 12.20
CA ASP A 327 14.21 -12.06 11.81
C ASP A 327 14.04 -10.52 11.82
N PHE A 328 13.68 -9.92 12.97
CA PHE A 328 13.69 -8.45 13.09
C PHE A 328 15.13 -7.95 13.13
N ASN A 329 15.58 -7.49 11.96
CA ASN A 329 16.94 -7.05 11.67
C ASN A 329 16.86 -5.82 10.75
N PRO A 330 16.65 -4.62 11.30
CA PRO A 330 16.42 -3.41 10.52
C PRO A 330 17.71 -2.97 9.82
N THR A 331 17.82 -3.33 8.53
CA THR A 331 18.92 -2.94 7.64
C THR A 331 18.43 -1.86 6.68
N THR A 332 18.67 -0.59 7.03
CA THR A 332 18.30 0.57 6.18
C THR A 332 19.33 1.68 6.29
N GLU A 333 19.62 2.31 5.16
CA GLU A 333 20.18 3.66 5.11
C GLU A 333 19.03 4.62 4.85
N LEU A 334 18.52 5.22 5.92
CA LEU A 334 17.56 6.33 5.88
C LEU A 334 18.21 7.55 6.55
N GLU A 335 17.76 8.74 6.19
CA GLU A 335 18.39 10.03 6.50
C GLU A 335 18.93 10.11 7.95
N GLY A 336 20.23 10.35 8.08
CA GLY A 336 20.93 10.46 9.38
C GLY A 336 21.25 9.13 10.08
N CYS A 337 20.45 8.08 9.90
CA CYS A 337 20.62 6.79 10.56
C CYS A 337 20.75 5.63 9.56
N MET A 338 21.99 5.30 9.19
CA MET A 338 22.28 3.93 8.74
C MET A 338 22.15 3.01 9.96
N THR A 339 21.39 1.92 9.85
CA THR A 339 21.37 0.88 10.88
C THR A 339 21.76 -0.46 10.28
N ASN A 340 22.84 -1.04 10.80
CA ASN A 340 23.33 -2.35 10.38
C ASN A 340 22.85 -3.40 11.38
N GLY A 341 21.53 -3.55 11.48
CA GLY A 341 20.86 -4.21 12.60
C GLY A 341 20.27 -3.18 13.57
N ILE A 342 20.07 -3.57 14.83
CA ILE A 342 19.57 -2.70 15.90
C ILE A 342 20.75 -1.92 16.46
N ILE A 343 20.71 -0.59 16.41
CA ILE A 343 21.78 0.29 16.89
C ILE A 343 21.24 1.10 18.07
N HIS A 344 22.07 1.29 19.11
CA HIS A 344 21.80 2.20 20.23
C HIS A 344 21.37 3.60 19.76
N GLY A 345 20.71 4.37 20.63
CA GLY A 345 20.29 5.74 20.32
C GLY A 345 19.26 5.84 19.19
N ASN A 346 18.66 4.72 18.76
CA ASN A 346 17.63 4.67 17.72
C ASN A 346 16.29 4.19 18.26
N ARG A 347 15.24 4.70 17.62
CA ARG A 347 13.84 4.33 17.82
C ARG A 347 13.34 3.62 16.56
N TYR A 348 12.78 2.44 16.75
CA TYR A 348 12.19 1.62 15.69
C TYR A 348 10.68 1.51 15.90
N GLU A 349 9.89 1.94 14.94
CA GLU A 349 8.44 1.75 14.94
C GLU A 349 8.07 0.58 14.02
N LEU A 350 7.65 -0.52 14.63
CA LEU A 350 7.18 -1.72 13.95
C LEU A 350 5.65 -1.70 13.87
N THR A 351 5.10 -1.51 12.66
CA THR A 351 3.66 -1.59 12.40
C THR A 351 3.31 -2.91 11.72
N GLY A 352 2.59 -3.78 12.43
CA GLY A 352 2.01 -5.01 11.88
C GLY A 352 0.57 -4.79 11.38
N LYS A 353 0.30 -5.15 10.12
CA LYS A 353 -1.04 -5.17 9.53
C LYS A 353 -1.49 -6.60 9.29
N ILE A 354 -2.45 -7.08 10.08
CA ILE A 354 -3.02 -8.42 9.99
C ILE A 354 -4.17 -8.39 8.98
N SER A 355 -4.01 -9.08 7.85
CA SER A 355 -5.07 -9.24 6.84
C SER A 355 -5.86 -10.52 7.10
N MET A 356 -7.12 -10.37 7.53
CA MET A 356 -7.95 -11.53 7.84
C MET A 356 -8.34 -12.36 6.60
N LYS A 357 -8.38 -11.73 5.43
CA LYS A 357 -8.60 -12.39 4.13
C LYS A 357 -7.50 -13.40 3.78
N THR A 358 -6.25 -13.10 4.13
CA THR A 358 -5.09 -13.91 3.74
C THR A 358 -4.48 -14.70 4.89
N GLN A 359 -4.96 -14.48 6.13
CA GLN A 359 -4.39 -15.01 7.37
C GLN A 359 -2.88 -14.73 7.46
N ARG A 360 -2.48 -13.51 7.11
CA ARG A 360 -1.08 -13.06 7.10
C ARG A 360 -0.95 -11.71 7.78
N ILE A 361 0.15 -11.54 8.50
CA ILE A 361 0.61 -10.24 8.98
C ILE A 361 1.67 -9.71 8.01
N ASN A 362 1.54 -8.43 7.63
CA ASN A 362 2.59 -7.69 6.93
C ASN A 362 3.20 -6.69 7.90
N PHE A 363 4.51 -6.70 8.07
CA PHE A 363 5.22 -5.76 8.93
C PHE A 363 5.85 -4.65 8.10
N THR A 364 5.69 -3.41 8.57
CA THR A 364 6.43 -2.23 8.11
C THR A 364 7.28 -1.74 9.26
N VAL A 365 8.57 -1.51 9.02
CA VAL A 365 9.49 -0.90 9.98
C VAL A 365 9.79 0.52 9.51
N SER A 366 9.72 1.49 10.41
CA SER A 366 10.38 2.78 10.24
C SER A 366 11.39 3.00 11.36
N THR A 367 12.53 3.58 11.00
CA THR A 367 13.62 3.89 11.92
C THR A 367 13.78 5.40 11.99
N THR A 368 13.92 5.93 13.19
CA THR A 368 14.28 7.32 13.45
C THR A 368 15.40 7.36 14.49
N PRO A 369 16.31 8.35 14.44
CA PRO A 369 17.07 8.72 15.62
C PRO A 369 16.16 8.80 16.84
N TRP A 370 16.58 8.28 18.00
CA TRP A 370 15.84 8.49 19.25
C TRP A 370 15.95 9.97 19.67
N GLU A 371 17.10 10.57 19.39
CA GLU A 371 17.39 12.00 19.49
C GLU A 371 17.42 12.61 18.08
N GLY A 372 16.51 13.52 17.74
CA GLY A 372 16.61 14.25 16.47
C GLY A 372 17.87 15.11 16.43
N VAL A 373 18.66 15.03 15.36
CA VAL A 373 19.72 16.02 15.03
C VAL A 373 19.89 16.04 13.50
N GLU A 374 20.18 17.22 12.96
CA GLU A 374 20.38 17.49 11.52
C GLU A 374 21.51 16.69 10.86
N LYS A 375 21.38 16.43 9.54
CA LYS A 375 22.46 16.82 8.60
C LYS A 375 22.03 16.96 7.12
N PHE A 376 22.46 18.10 6.57
CA PHE A 376 22.75 18.48 5.18
C PHE A 376 22.60 17.48 4.02
N VAL A 377 22.06 18.01 2.91
CA VAL A 377 21.85 17.43 1.57
C VAL A 377 23.13 16.89 0.90
N VAL A 378 23.06 15.70 0.28
CA VAL A 378 23.57 15.31 -1.07
C VAL A 378 23.26 13.81 -1.35
N ASP A 379 23.01 13.46 -2.63
CA ASP A 379 22.64 12.12 -3.11
C ASP A 379 23.67 10.99 -2.86
N VAL A 380 23.20 9.72 -2.72
CA VAL A 380 23.47 8.56 -3.62
C VAL A 380 23.20 7.17 -2.96
N VAL A 381 22.19 6.46 -3.49
CA VAL A 381 22.06 5.00 -3.73
C VAL A 381 22.32 3.98 -2.60
N ILE A 382 21.22 3.36 -2.12
CA ILE A 382 21.20 2.06 -1.42
C ILE A 382 21.52 0.91 -2.40
N ALA A 383 22.42 0.01 -1.99
CA ALA A 383 22.76 -1.20 -2.74
C ALA A 383 21.82 -2.40 -2.46
N ASP A 384 21.46 -3.12 -3.52
CA ASP A 384 21.05 -4.54 -3.55
C ASP A 384 19.81 -5.03 -2.76
N LEU A 385 18.87 -4.16 -2.39
CA LEU A 385 17.50 -4.62 -2.09
C LEU A 385 16.87 -5.22 -3.37
N LYS A 386 16.43 -6.48 -3.33
CA LYS A 386 15.89 -7.22 -4.49
C LYS A 386 14.36 -7.09 -4.56
N TYR A 387 13.85 -6.42 -5.58
CA TYR A 387 12.40 -6.17 -5.74
C TYR A 387 11.99 -6.05 -7.21
N LEU A 388 10.73 -6.39 -7.49
CA LEU A 388 10.08 -6.14 -8.77
C LEU A 388 8.61 -5.81 -8.49
N PHE A 389 8.20 -4.60 -8.85
CA PHE A 389 6.84 -4.10 -8.73
C PHE A 389 6.39 -3.56 -10.09
N VAL A 390 5.14 -3.85 -10.44
CA VAL A 390 4.44 -3.36 -11.64
C VAL A 390 3.09 -2.83 -11.16
N ARG A 391 2.78 -1.58 -11.48
CA ARG A 391 1.65 -0.82 -10.88
C ARG A 391 0.29 -1.48 -11.10
N GLU A 392 0.09 -2.15 -12.22
CA GLU A 392 -1.15 -2.85 -12.56
C GLU A 392 -0.88 -4.14 -13.32
N THR A 393 -1.73 -5.15 -13.08
CA THR A 393 -1.67 -6.47 -13.74
C THR A 393 -2.86 -6.75 -14.65
N LYS A 394 -3.80 -5.80 -14.76
CA LYS A 394 -4.92 -5.85 -15.70
C LYS A 394 -5.11 -4.48 -16.35
N VAL A 395 -4.86 -4.40 -17.65
CA VAL A 395 -4.94 -3.17 -18.45
C VAL A 395 -6.12 -3.26 -19.42
N VAL A 396 -6.82 -2.14 -19.61
CA VAL A 396 -7.87 -1.99 -20.64
C VAL A 396 -7.45 -0.91 -21.63
N MET A 397 -7.21 -1.31 -22.88
CA MET A 397 -6.85 -0.43 -23.99
C MET A 397 -8.08 -0.15 -24.86
N ALA A 398 -8.95 0.76 -24.43
CA ALA A 398 -10.17 1.12 -25.14
C ALA A 398 -9.89 2.19 -26.21
N ASN A 399 -9.99 1.83 -27.50
CA ASN A 399 -9.74 2.71 -28.65
C ASN A 399 -8.39 3.48 -28.60
N ILE A 400 -7.34 2.80 -28.11
CA ILE A 400 -5.97 3.32 -28.06
C ILE A 400 -4.96 2.28 -28.54
N THR A 401 -3.87 2.75 -29.16
CA THR A 401 -2.77 1.91 -29.66
C THR A 401 -1.54 1.89 -28.74
N GLU A 402 -1.44 2.80 -27.78
CA GLU A 402 -0.33 2.90 -26.82
C GLU A 402 -0.85 2.94 -25.37
N TYR A 403 -0.21 2.18 -24.47
CA TYR A 403 -0.44 2.25 -23.03
C TYR A 403 0.89 2.17 -22.27
N LYS A 404 0.95 2.71 -21.06
CA LYS A 404 2.15 2.74 -20.21
C LYS A 404 1.82 2.30 -18.80
N ILE A 405 2.49 1.24 -18.34
CA ILE A 405 2.41 0.77 -16.94
C ILE A 405 3.67 1.23 -16.21
N GLU A 406 3.54 1.82 -15.03
CA GLU A 406 4.69 2.14 -14.18
C GLU A 406 5.28 0.88 -13.53
N PHE A 407 6.62 0.80 -13.49
CA PHE A 407 7.34 -0.25 -12.78
C PHE A 407 8.45 0.32 -11.89
N ALA A 408 8.82 -0.46 -10.87
CA ALA A 408 10.00 -0.23 -10.05
C ALA A 408 10.67 -1.59 -9.77
N SER A 409 11.98 -1.69 -9.97
CA SER A 409 12.75 -2.92 -9.76
C SER A 409 14.20 -2.67 -9.33
N SER A 410 14.73 -3.61 -8.57
CA SER A 410 16.12 -3.65 -8.12
C SER A 410 17.17 -3.65 -9.22
N SER A 411 16.83 -4.13 -10.42
CA SER A 411 17.68 -4.16 -11.61
C SER A 411 16.84 -3.95 -12.87
N ASN A 412 17.50 -3.87 -14.03
CA ASN A 412 16.82 -3.76 -15.32
C ASN A 412 15.86 -4.94 -15.51
N ILE A 413 14.61 -4.62 -15.83
CA ILE A 413 13.59 -5.63 -16.14
C ILE A 413 13.77 -6.22 -17.53
N THR A 414 13.25 -7.44 -17.71
CA THR A 414 13.10 -8.15 -18.97
C THR A 414 11.62 -8.44 -19.17
N ILE A 415 11.11 -8.14 -20.36
CA ILE A 415 9.73 -8.45 -20.73
C ILE A 415 9.66 -9.90 -21.23
N ASP A 416 8.96 -10.75 -20.49
CA ASP A 416 8.58 -12.10 -20.91
C ASP A 416 7.44 -11.93 -21.95
N GLN A 417 7.82 -11.80 -23.23
CA GLN A 417 6.91 -11.49 -24.36
C GLN A 417 5.75 -12.50 -24.48
N PRO A 418 4.54 -12.06 -24.88
CA PRO A 418 3.40 -12.94 -25.02
C PRO A 418 3.64 -13.98 -26.13
N SER A 419 3.36 -15.26 -25.88
CA SER A 419 3.47 -16.30 -26.91
C SER A 419 2.56 -16.05 -28.13
N TYR A 420 1.44 -15.37 -27.90
CA TYR A 420 0.45 -14.95 -28.88
C TYR A 420 -0.50 -13.92 -28.27
N ALA A 421 -1.16 -13.13 -29.11
CA ALA A 421 -2.42 -12.45 -28.77
C ALA A 421 -3.61 -13.34 -29.20
N THR A 422 -4.73 -13.28 -28.50
CA THR A 422 -5.98 -14.00 -28.81
C THR A 422 -7.12 -13.04 -29.14
N TYR A 423 -8.12 -13.55 -29.86
CA TYR A 423 -9.40 -12.88 -30.13
C TYR A 423 -10.52 -13.91 -30.32
N GLU A 424 -11.79 -13.51 -30.17
CA GLU A 424 -12.91 -14.39 -30.51
C GLU A 424 -12.97 -14.60 -32.03
N LYS A 425 -12.88 -15.86 -32.47
CA LYS A 425 -12.94 -16.21 -33.89
C LYS A 425 -14.18 -17.02 -34.18
N TYR A 426 -14.76 -16.82 -35.36
CA TYR A 426 -15.96 -17.50 -35.81
C TYR A 426 -15.70 -18.10 -37.19
N GLU A 427 -15.90 -19.41 -37.29
CA GLU A 427 -15.47 -20.23 -38.42
C GLU A 427 -16.60 -21.14 -38.88
N LEU A 428 -16.72 -21.36 -40.19
CA LEU A 428 -17.63 -22.36 -40.73
C LEU A 428 -17.07 -23.77 -40.46
N LYS A 429 -17.78 -24.57 -39.65
CA LYS A 429 -17.45 -25.97 -39.37
C LYS A 429 -18.59 -26.85 -39.85
N GLY A 430 -18.35 -27.58 -40.94
CA GLY A 430 -19.44 -28.19 -41.70
C GLY A 430 -20.33 -27.10 -42.29
N ASN A 431 -21.60 -27.08 -41.89
CA ASN A 431 -22.58 -26.09 -42.35
C ASN A 431 -22.97 -25.06 -41.27
N VAL A 432 -22.21 -24.95 -40.17
CA VAL A 432 -22.57 -24.09 -39.01
C VAL A 432 -21.39 -23.20 -38.59
N ILE A 433 -21.65 -21.90 -38.42
CA ILE A 433 -20.70 -20.94 -37.84
C ILE A 433 -20.54 -21.20 -36.35
N THR A 434 -19.31 -21.53 -35.95
CA THR A 434 -18.97 -21.97 -34.60
C THR A 434 -17.93 -21.03 -33.99
N LYS A 435 -18.13 -20.66 -32.71
CA LYS A 435 -17.17 -19.88 -31.92
C LYS A 435 -15.88 -20.68 -31.65
N GLY A 436 -14.75 -19.99 -31.68
CA GLY A 436 -13.42 -20.49 -31.34
C GLY A 436 -12.48 -19.35 -30.97
N THR A 437 -11.19 -19.64 -30.95
CA THR A 437 -10.14 -18.68 -30.58
C THR A 437 -9.22 -18.46 -31.77
N GLY A 438 -9.04 -17.19 -32.15
CA GLY A 438 -8.03 -16.77 -33.11
C GLY A 438 -6.72 -16.41 -32.41
N TYR A 439 -5.61 -16.50 -33.14
CA TYR A 439 -4.27 -16.25 -32.61
C TYR A 439 -3.48 -15.32 -33.53
N TYR A 440 -2.88 -14.28 -32.95
CA TYR A 440 -1.84 -13.48 -33.58
C TYR A 440 -0.49 -13.90 -32.99
N TYR A 441 0.34 -14.54 -33.81
CA TYR A 441 1.69 -14.97 -33.46
C TYR A 441 2.72 -13.86 -33.73
N PRO A 442 3.92 -13.93 -33.13
CA PRO A 442 5.01 -13.02 -33.46
C PRO A 442 5.24 -12.91 -34.98
N ARG A 443 5.48 -11.69 -35.47
CA ARG A 443 5.53 -11.26 -36.89
C ARG A 443 4.18 -10.97 -37.56
N ASN A 444 3.04 -11.24 -36.94
CA ASN A 444 1.77 -10.69 -37.40
C ASN A 444 1.70 -9.18 -37.04
N SER A 445 1.07 -8.34 -37.88
CA SER A 445 0.92 -6.89 -37.60
C SER A 445 0.09 -6.62 -36.34
N GLN A 446 -0.94 -7.42 -36.08
CA GLN A 446 -1.79 -7.31 -34.90
C GLN A 446 -1.12 -7.83 -33.60
N TYR A 447 0.10 -8.38 -33.67
CA TYR A 447 0.84 -8.82 -32.48
C TYR A 447 1.45 -7.62 -31.73
N PRO A 448 1.27 -7.51 -30.40
CA PRO A 448 1.71 -6.35 -29.63
C PRO A 448 3.23 -6.24 -29.52
N SER A 449 3.75 -5.01 -29.58
CA SER A 449 5.12 -4.68 -29.20
C SER A 449 5.13 -4.21 -27.74
N ILE A 450 5.86 -4.92 -26.88
CA ILE A 450 6.00 -4.57 -25.46
C ILE A 450 7.47 -4.30 -25.17
N THR A 451 7.76 -3.11 -24.68
CA THR A 451 9.12 -2.63 -24.37
C THR A 451 9.13 -1.98 -23.00
N SER A 452 10.28 -1.92 -22.34
CA SER A 452 10.45 -1.17 -21.09
C SER A 452 11.49 -0.08 -21.26
N ASP A 453 11.32 1.01 -20.53
CA ASP A 453 12.39 2.00 -20.35
C ASP A 453 13.64 1.35 -19.73
N LEU A 454 14.81 1.92 -20.03
CA LEU A 454 16.09 1.47 -19.47
C LEU A 454 16.26 2.03 -18.05
N GLY A 455 16.33 1.14 -17.05
CA GLY A 455 16.66 1.52 -15.68
C GLY A 455 16.00 0.64 -14.63
N LYS A 456 16.02 1.15 -13.39
CA LYS A 456 15.39 0.55 -12.19
C LYS A 456 13.94 1.01 -11.97
N SER A 457 13.48 2.02 -12.70
CA SER A 457 12.09 2.46 -12.70
C SER A 457 11.77 3.17 -14.01
N GLY A 458 10.49 3.31 -14.33
CA GLY A 458 10.03 3.91 -15.57
C GLY A 458 8.73 3.26 -16.04
N TYR A 459 8.53 3.23 -17.36
CA TYR A 459 7.33 2.67 -17.98
C TYR A 459 7.61 1.39 -18.76
N ILE A 460 6.70 0.43 -18.64
CA ILE A 460 6.48 -0.63 -19.61
C ILE A 460 5.55 -0.05 -20.67
N LYS A 461 6.07 0.22 -21.86
CA LYS A 461 5.33 0.72 -23.02
C LYS A 461 4.77 -0.46 -23.81
N ILE A 462 3.45 -0.52 -23.88
CA ILE A 462 2.68 -1.43 -24.73
C ILE A 462 2.27 -0.64 -25.98
N THR A 463 2.62 -1.14 -27.17
CA THR A 463 2.18 -0.59 -28.46
C THR A 463 1.53 -1.71 -29.27
N SER A 464 0.30 -1.52 -29.72
CA SER A 464 -0.48 -2.55 -30.40
C SER A 464 -1.51 -1.91 -31.33
N ASP A 465 -1.51 -2.30 -32.60
CA ASP A 465 -2.51 -1.85 -33.57
C ASP A 465 -3.93 -2.19 -33.09
N LEU A 466 -4.92 -1.35 -33.44
CA LEU A 466 -6.32 -1.64 -33.13
C LEU A 466 -6.78 -2.88 -33.91
N PRO A 467 -7.56 -3.80 -33.30
CA PRO A 467 -8.06 -4.97 -34.01
C PRO A 467 -8.95 -4.58 -35.21
N ASP A 468 -8.52 -5.00 -36.40
CA ASP A 468 -9.21 -4.79 -37.69
C ASP A 468 -10.40 -5.75 -37.90
N ASN A 469 -10.43 -6.85 -37.17
CA ASN A 469 -11.45 -7.89 -37.25
C ASN A 469 -12.73 -7.60 -36.44
N TYR A 470 -12.82 -6.41 -35.82
CA TYR A 470 -13.87 -5.96 -34.89
C TYR A 470 -14.04 -6.78 -33.60
N PHE A 471 -13.12 -7.68 -33.23
CA PHE A 471 -13.16 -8.38 -31.94
C PHE A 471 -12.13 -7.83 -30.96
N PRO A 472 -12.45 -7.77 -29.65
CA PRO A 472 -11.46 -7.46 -28.63
C PRO A 472 -10.28 -8.44 -28.69
N LYS A 473 -9.07 -7.88 -28.59
CA LYS A 473 -7.81 -8.61 -28.60
C LYS A 473 -7.26 -8.67 -27.19
N GLN A 474 -6.94 -9.88 -26.71
CA GLN A 474 -6.32 -10.09 -25.41
C GLN A 474 -4.88 -10.59 -25.59
N PHE A 475 -3.97 -10.17 -24.72
CA PHE A 475 -2.67 -10.81 -24.59
C PHE A 475 -2.19 -10.80 -23.14
N ILE A 476 -1.32 -11.76 -22.82
CA ILE A 476 -0.80 -11.96 -21.47
C ILE A 476 0.72 -12.02 -21.56
N PHE A 477 1.39 -11.12 -20.83
CA PHE A 477 2.84 -11.07 -20.75
C PHE A 477 3.31 -11.15 -19.30
N GLY A 478 4.62 -11.29 -19.13
CA GLY A 478 5.27 -11.24 -17.82
C GLY A 478 6.40 -10.22 -17.78
N VAL A 479 6.84 -9.90 -16.57
CA VAL A 479 8.03 -9.09 -16.32
C VAL A 479 8.90 -9.87 -15.35
N SER A 480 10.20 -9.92 -15.63
CA SER A 480 11.21 -10.49 -14.72
C SER A 480 12.37 -9.51 -14.51
N ASN A 481 13.14 -9.67 -13.44
CA ASN A 481 14.37 -8.90 -13.22
C ASN A 481 15.59 -9.85 -13.16
N ARG A 482 16.81 -9.30 -13.08
CA ARG A 482 18.05 -10.12 -13.04
C ARG A 482 18.14 -10.99 -11.77
N GLU A 483 17.42 -10.61 -10.72
CA GLU A 483 17.34 -11.32 -9.45
C GLU A 483 16.40 -12.55 -9.53
N GLY A 484 15.67 -12.74 -10.63
CA GLY A 484 14.76 -13.86 -10.84
C GLY A 484 13.34 -13.66 -10.27
N LEU A 485 13.03 -12.48 -9.73
CA LEU A 485 11.66 -12.12 -9.34
C LEU A 485 10.81 -11.94 -10.60
N LYS A 486 9.52 -12.31 -10.52
CA LYS A 486 8.59 -12.29 -11.65
C LYS A 486 7.22 -11.74 -11.28
N VAL A 487 6.69 -10.86 -12.13
CA VAL A 487 5.27 -10.53 -12.19
C VAL A 487 4.71 -11.21 -13.44
N SER A 488 4.03 -12.33 -13.24
CA SER A 488 3.43 -13.14 -14.30
C SER A 488 1.94 -12.81 -14.44
N GLY A 489 1.39 -12.95 -15.66
CA GLY A 489 -0.05 -12.85 -15.88
C GLY A 489 -0.56 -11.42 -15.96
N ILE A 490 0.22 -10.50 -16.54
CA ILE A 490 -0.27 -9.15 -16.84
C ILE A 490 -1.18 -9.26 -18.06
N ILE A 491 -2.48 -9.09 -17.85
CA ILE A 491 -3.53 -9.23 -18.87
C ILE A 491 -3.80 -7.86 -19.49
N VAL A 492 -3.79 -7.79 -20.82
CA VAL A 492 -4.17 -6.59 -21.58
C VAL A 492 -5.38 -6.93 -22.44
N ASP A 493 -6.50 -6.24 -22.21
CA ASP A 493 -7.72 -6.31 -23.01
C ASP A 493 -7.81 -5.06 -23.91
N GLN A 494 -7.58 -5.21 -25.23
CA GLN A 494 -7.65 -4.11 -26.21
C GLN A 494 -8.95 -4.16 -27.02
N TYR A 495 -9.65 -3.03 -27.08
CA TYR A 495 -10.95 -2.89 -27.76
C TYR A 495 -10.84 -1.90 -28.93
N PRO A 496 -11.27 -2.28 -30.15
CA PRO A 496 -11.45 -1.33 -31.25
C PRO A 496 -12.61 -0.34 -30.97
N PRO A 497 -12.69 0.79 -31.70
CA PRO A 497 -13.69 1.86 -31.47
C PRO A 497 -15.13 1.36 -31.54
N GLN A 498 -15.41 0.43 -32.45
CA GLN A 498 -16.60 -0.41 -32.48
C GLN A 498 -16.15 -1.86 -32.41
N TYR A 499 -16.81 -2.67 -31.58
CA TYR A 499 -16.42 -4.06 -31.39
C TYR A 499 -17.61 -5.00 -31.20
N LEU A 500 -17.34 -6.28 -31.44
CA LEU A 500 -18.26 -7.39 -31.36
C LEU A 500 -17.94 -8.29 -30.17
N THR A 501 -18.99 -8.82 -29.54
CA THR A 501 -18.92 -10.05 -28.76
C THR A 501 -20.06 -10.97 -29.17
N GLY A 502 -19.78 -12.27 -29.30
CA GLY A 502 -20.77 -13.22 -29.80
C GLY A 502 -21.20 -14.26 -28.77
N GLN A 503 -22.50 -14.57 -28.76
CA GLN A 503 -23.10 -15.61 -27.92
C GLN A 503 -23.96 -16.54 -28.77
N LYS A 504 -23.91 -17.86 -28.51
CA LYS A 504 -24.75 -18.82 -29.22
C LYS A 504 -26.20 -18.73 -28.72
N SER A 505 -27.14 -18.60 -29.64
CA SER A 505 -28.58 -18.72 -29.39
C SER A 505 -28.97 -20.18 -29.23
N GLU A 506 -29.70 -20.50 -28.16
CA GLU A 506 -30.27 -21.82 -27.91
C GLU A 506 -31.70 -21.96 -28.45
N GLY A 507 -32.29 -20.87 -28.96
CA GLY A 507 -33.57 -20.91 -29.67
C GLY A 507 -34.13 -19.54 -29.99
N GLY A 508 -35.03 -19.48 -30.97
CA GLY A 508 -35.81 -18.28 -31.31
C GLY A 508 -37.05 -18.65 -32.14
N ASN A 509 -38.01 -17.73 -32.28
CA ASN A 509 -39.09 -17.96 -33.24
C ASN A 509 -38.62 -17.69 -34.66
N LYS A 510 -38.46 -18.75 -35.44
CA LYS A 510 -38.07 -18.73 -36.86
C LYS A 510 -39.28 -18.75 -37.79
N ASP A 511 -39.08 -18.24 -39.01
CA ASP A 511 -39.94 -18.57 -40.14
C ASP A 511 -39.76 -20.06 -40.49
N SER A 512 -40.84 -20.76 -40.84
CA SER A 512 -40.82 -22.20 -41.11
C SER A 512 -40.03 -22.56 -42.37
N SER A 513 -39.77 -21.59 -43.25
CA SER A 513 -39.10 -21.76 -44.55
C SER A 513 -37.73 -21.09 -44.66
N ALA A 514 -37.17 -20.54 -43.58
CA ALA A 514 -35.83 -19.93 -43.59
C ALA A 514 -34.70 -20.95 -43.38
N ASP A 515 -33.53 -20.74 -44.01
CA ASP A 515 -32.28 -21.39 -43.59
C ASP A 515 -31.83 -20.80 -42.26
N TYR A 516 -32.07 -21.53 -41.17
CA TYR A 516 -31.86 -21.06 -39.81
C TYR A 516 -30.66 -21.70 -39.09
N TYR A 517 -30.03 -22.72 -39.68
CA TYR A 517 -28.98 -23.52 -39.02
C TYR A 517 -27.57 -22.95 -39.19
N SER A 518 -27.35 -22.13 -40.22
CA SER A 518 -26.02 -21.73 -40.67
C SER A 518 -25.27 -20.78 -39.74
N ASN A 519 -25.95 -19.84 -39.06
CA ASN A 519 -25.31 -18.99 -38.04
C ASN A 519 -26.21 -18.77 -36.80
N PRO A 520 -26.11 -19.61 -35.75
CA PRO A 520 -26.91 -19.48 -34.53
C PRO A 520 -26.37 -18.41 -33.56
N ASN A 521 -25.39 -17.60 -33.95
CA ASN A 521 -24.75 -16.65 -33.04
C ASN A 521 -25.45 -15.29 -33.07
N LEU A 522 -25.75 -14.78 -31.88
CA LEU A 522 -26.12 -13.40 -31.61
C LEU A 522 -24.84 -12.59 -31.49
N PHE A 523 -24.74 -11.46 -32.20
CA PHE A 523 -23.61 -10.55 -32.08
C PHE A 523 -24.04 -9.26 -31.40
N THR A 524 -23.37 -8.94 -30.29
CA THR A 524 -23.50 -7.64 -29.62
C THR A 524 -22.51 -6.67 -30.26
N ILE A 525 -23.03 -5.64 -30.90
CA ILE A 525 -22.28 -4.47 -31.35
C ILE A 525 -22.16 -3.52 -30.15
N THR A 526 -20.95 -3.08 -29.84
CA THR A 526 -20.70 -2.03 -28.84
C THR A 526 -19.81 -0.95 -29.44
N THR A 527 -20.25 0.30 -29.35
CA THR A 527 -19.55 1.46 -29.88
C THR A 527 -18.98 2.30 -28.73
N ILE A 528 -17.66 2.30 -28.58
CA ILE A 528 -16.92 3.13 -27.62
C ILE A 528 -16.69 4.54 -28.22
N ALA A 529 -16.43 4.61 -29.52
CA ALA A 529 -16.22 5.86 -30.25
C ALA A 529 -16.95 5.83 -31.60
N PRO A 530 -17.50 6.96 -32.08
CA PRO A 530 -18.36 6.99 -33.26
C PRO A 530 -17.67 6.51 -34.55
N GLY A 531 -16.39 6.82 -34.73
CA GLY A 531 -15.76 6.72 -36.05
C GLY A 531 -16.46 7.65 -37.03
N ASP A 532 -16.81 7.13 -38.20
CA ASP A 532 -17.56 7.86 -39.23
C ASP A 532 -19.10 7.83 -39.00
N TRP A 533 -19.58 7.16 -37.95
CA TRP A 533 -21.01 6.93 -37.70
C TRP A 533 -21.62 7.94 -36.72
N ILE A 534 -22.89 8.31 -36.95
CA ILE A 534 -23.68 9.07 -35.98
C ILE A 534 -24.19 8.10 -34.91
N ILE A 535 -23.87 8.36 -33.64
CA ILE A 535 -24.29 7.50 -32.52
C ILE A 535 -25.41 8.18 -31.74
N GLY A 536 -26.49 7.45 -31.49
CA GLY A 536 -27.67 7.96 -30.81
C GLY A 536 -28.74 6.89 -30.64
N ASP A 537 -29.86 7.23 -29.99
CA ASP A 537 -31.00 6.32 -29.82
C ASP A 537 -32.02 6.52 -30.97
N PRO A 538 -32.04 5.62 -31.98
CA PRO A 538 -32.98 5.72 -33.10
C PRO A 538 -34.38 5.21 -32.71
N SER A 539 -34.56 4.71 -31.49
CA SER A 539 -35.79 4.05 -31.05
C SER A 539 -36.81 5.00 -30.43
N HIS A 540 -38.04 4.51 -30.27
CA HIS A 540 -39.12 5.10 -29.47
C HIS A 540 -40.06 3.97 -29.00
N VAL A 541 -40.97 4.28 -28.06
CA VAL A 541 -41.94 3.30 -27.54
C VAL A 541 -43.33 3.58 -28.09
N VAL A 542 -43.91 2.59 -28.77
CA VAL A 542 -45.28 2.61 -29.33
C VAL A 542 -46.07 1.46 -28.72
N ASN A 543 -47.19 1.75 -28.05
CA ASN A 543 -48.06 0.75 -27.42
C ASN A 543 -47.31 -0.28 -26.52
N GLY A 544 -46.28 0.18 -25.81
CA GLY A 544 -45.44 -0.65 -24.93
C GLY A 544 -44.38 -1.51 -25.64
N LYS A 545 -44.18 -1.33 -26.95
CA LYS A 545 -43.14 -1.98 -27.75
C LYS A 545 -42.08 -0.98 -28.20
N VAL A 546 -40.87 -1.44 -28.44
CA VAL A 546 -39.76 -0.63 -28.99
C VAL A 546 -39.81 -0.68 -30.53
N GLU A 547 -39.86 0.49 -31.15
CA GLU A 547 -39.87 0.69 -32.60
C GLU A 547 -38.79 1.70 -33.01
N THR A 548 -38.17 1.52 -34.17
CA THR A 548 -37.25 2.53 -34.73
C THR A 548 -38.05 3.65 -35.37
N LYS A 549 -37.64 4.90 -35.19
CA LYS A 549 -38.34 6.07 -35.74
C LYS A 549 -38.25 6.07 -37.28
N ASP A 550 -39.37 6.37 -37.94
CA ASP A 550 -39.52 6.43 -39.40
C ASP A 550 -39.10 7.82 -39.94
N ASP A 551 -37.87 8.22 -39.63
CA ASP A 551 -37.30 9.51 -40.03
C ASP A 551 -35.84 9.39 -40.50
N GLU A 552 -35.37 10.38 -41.26
CA GLU A 552 -34.04 10.39 -41.89
C GLU A 552 -32.89 10.50 -40.88
N LEU A 553 -33.06 11.26 -39.82
CA LEU A 553 -32.03 11.48 -38.81
C LEU A 553 -31.77 10.19 -38.04
N SER A 554 -32.83 9.57 -37.54
CA SER A 554 -32.78 8.31 -36.80
C SER A 554 -32.30 7.14 -37.67
N ASN A 555 -32.66 7.13 -38.96
CA ASN A 555 -32.23 6.09 -39.89
C ASN A 555 -30.73 6.16 -40.25
N ASN A 556 -30.07 7.30 -39.98
CA ASN A 556 -28.63 7.49 -40.15
C ASN A 556 -27.85 7.31 -38.83
N MET A 557 -28.50 6.87 -37.74
CA MET A 557 -27.87 6.58 -36.46
C MET A 557 -27.57 5.10 -36.26
N ILE A 558 -26.52 4.81 -35.49
CA ILE A 558 -26.25 3.50 -34.91
C ILE A 558 -26.47 3.58 -33.40
N SER A 559 -27.21 2.63 -32.84
CA SER A 559 -27.36 2.50 -31.39
C SER A 559 -26.00 2.33 -30.69
N PRO A 560 -25.73 3.00 -29.54
CA PRO A 560 -24.48 2.84 -28.79
C PRO A 560 -24.13 1.39 -28.47
N ARG A 561 -25.17 0.56 -28.26
CA ARG A 561 -25.03 -0.86 -27.96
C ARG A 561 -26.28 -1.66 -28.31
N PHE A 562 -26.18 -2.56 -29.28
CA PHE A 562 -27.31 -3.38 -29.72
C PHE A 562 -26.88 -4.79 -30.09
N ILE A 563 -27.83 -5.72 -30.10
CA ILE A 563 -27.65 -7.10 -30.51
C ILE A 563 -28.29 -7.29 -31.88
N ALA A 564 -27.53 -7.79 -32.84
CA ALA A 564 -28.05 -8.27 -34.11
C ALA A 564 -28.61 -9.68 -33.96
N ALA A 565 -29.87 -9.89 -34.38
CA ALA A 565 -30.52 -11.19 -34.32
C ALA A 565 -29.79 -12.24 -35.16
N SER A 566 -29.66 -13.46 -34.62
CA SER A 566 -29.01 -14.60 -35.28
C SER A 566 -29.76 -15.03 -36.55
N ARG A 567 -29.26 -16.03 -37.28
CA ARG A 567 -29.94 -16.57 -38.47
C ARG A 567 -31.40 -17.02 -38.19
N TYR A 568 -31.80 -17.22 -36.93
CA TYR A 568 -33.20 -17.48 -36.53
C TYR A 568 -34.19 -16.33 -36.86
N ALA A 569 -33.72 -15.09 -37.02
CA ALA A 569 -34.55 -13.97 -37.49
C ALA A 569 -34.76 -13.97 -39.02
N ALA A 570 -33.96 -14.73 -39.77
CA ALA A 570 -34.07 -14.78 -41.22
C ALA A 570 -35.48 -15.22 -41.66
N VAL A 571 -35.86 -14.73 -42.84
CA VAL A 571 -37.17 -14.96 -43.47
C VAL A 571 -36.97 -15.28 -44.94
N SER A 572 -37.94 -15.95 -45.57
CA SER A 572 -37.81 -16.33 -46.98
C SER A 572 -37.69 -15.15 -47.95
N THR A 573 -37.04 -15.38 -49.07
CA THR A 573 -36.81 -14.40 -50.13
C THR A 573 -38.10 -14.06 -50.88
N GLY A 574 -38.31 -12.78 -51.21
CA GLY A 574 -39.43 -12.35 -52.06
C GLY A 574 -40.81 -12.29 -51.41
N THR A 575 -40.94 -12.64 -50.13
CA THR A 575 -42.26 -12.75 -49.44
C THR A 575 -42.60 -11.59 -48.50
N TYR A 576 -41.66 -10.72 -48.13
CA TYR A 576 -41.86 -9.69 -47.10
C TYR A 576 -42.03 -8.28 -47.66
N THR A 577 -43.17 -7.67 -47.33
CA THR A 577 -43.38 -6.21 -47.39
C THR A 577 -42.77 -5.53 -46.16
N TRP A 578 -42.66 -4.20 -46.16
CA TRP A 578 -42.15 -3.45 -45.00
C TRP A 578 -42.96 -3.75 -43.73
N GLN A 579 -44.30 -3.78 -43.83
CA GLN A 579 -45.17 -4.02 -42.68
C GLN A 579 -44.97 -5.42 -42.10
N MET A 580 -44.74 -6.43 -42.95
CA MET A 580 -44.45 -7.79 -42.50
C MET A 580 -43.09 -7.87 -41.79
N ALA A 581 -42.08 -7.10 -42.25
CA ALA A 581 -40.77 -7.04 -41.60
C ALA A 581 -40.85 -6.36 -40.23
N HIS A 582 -41.63 -5.29 -40.14
CA HIS A 582 -41.91 -4.57 -38.90
C HIS A 582 -42.59 -5.47 -37.85
N ASP A 583 -43.72 -6.07 -38.20
CA ASP A 583 -44.52 -6.88 -37.27
C ASP A 583 -43.79 -8.18 -36.88
N ARG A 584 -42.93 -8.68 -37.78
CA ARG A 584 -41.99 -9.77 -37.49
C ARG A 584 -41.01 -9.39 -36.39
N CYS A 585 -40.38 -8.21 -36.44
CA CYS A 585 -39.47 -7.78 -35.37
C CYS A 585 -40.20 -7.54 -34.06
N LEU A 586 -41.38 -6.90 -34.07
CA LEU A 586 -42.18 -6.71 -32.86
C LEU A 586 -42.64 -8.00 -32.17
N THR A 587 -42.68 -9.11 -32.90
CA THR A 587 -43.04 -10.44 -32.39
C THR A 587 -41.83 -11.37 -32.21
N TYR A 588 -40.63 -10.92 -32.56
CA TYR A 588 -39.41 -11.73 -32.52
C TYR A 588 -38.93 -12.00 -31.08
N TRP A 589 -38.29 -13.15 -30.86
CA TRP A 589 -37.60 -13.46 -29.61
C TRP A 589 -36.46 -14.46 -29.83
N GLU A 590 -35.42 -14.33 -29.01
CA GLU A 590 -34.33 -15.32 -28.89
C GLU A 590 -34.01 -15.62 -27.43
N THR A 591 -33.40 -16.78 -27.19
CA THR A 591 -33.03 -17.24 -25.87
C THR A 591 -31.62 -17.82 -25.84
N LEU A 592 -30.94 -17.60 -24.72
CA LEU A 592 -29.68 -18.27 -24.36
C LEU A 592 -29.94 -19.51 -23.47
N ASP A 593 -31.20 -19.74 -23.08
CA ASP A 593 -31.64 -20.88 -22.28
C ASP A 593 -32.76 -21.61 -23.05
N PRO A 594 -32.55 -22.87 -23.48
CA PRO A 594 -33.53 -23.60 -24.30
C PRO A 594 -34.86 -23.88 -23.56
N LYS A 595 -34.92 -23.69 -22.23
CA LYS A 595 -36.15 -23.81 -21.44
C LYS A 595 -37.02 -22.54 -21.46
N LYS A 596 -36.48 -21.43 -21.97
CA LYS A 596 -37.12 -20.10 -21.96
C LYS A 596 -37.55 -19.70 -23.36
N THR A 597 -38.86 -19.57 -23.60
CA THR A 597 -39.41 -19.25 -24.92
C THR A 597 -40.48 -18.15 -24.85
N GLY A 598 -40.75 -17.51 -25.98
CA GLY A 598 -41.77 -16.46 -26.08
C GLY A 598 -41.50 -15.31 -25.11
N LYS A 599 -42.50 -14.92 -24.32
CA LYS A 599 -42.39 -13.84 -23.33
C LYS A 599 -41.36 -14.09 -22.22
N SER A 600 -40.93 -15.34 -22.01
CA SER A 600 -39.96 -15.72 -20.99
C SER A 600 -38.53 -15.88 -21.53
N ALA A 601 -38.33 -15.74 -22.85
CA ALA A 601 -37.03 -15.82 -23.51
C ALA A 601 -36.05 -14.74 -23.01
N THR A 602 -34.74 -14.96 -23.15
CA THR A 602 -33.71 -13.97 -22.76
C THR A 602 -33.93 -12.61 -23.42
N TYR A 603 -34.33 -12.60 -24.69
CA TYR A 603 -34.62 -11.41 -25.48
C TYR A 603 -36.09 -11.49 -25.97
N PRO A 604 -37.06 -11.03 -25.16
CA PRO A 604 -38.48 -11.29 -25.39
C PRO A 604 -39.11 -10.38 -26.47
N PRO A 605 -40.34 -10.69 -26.94
CA PRO A 605 -41.07 -9.89 -27.92
C PRO A 605 -41.38 -8.47 -27.45
N GLY A 606 -41.50 -7.55 -28.40
CA GLY A 606 -41.78 -6.13 -28.15
C GLY A 606 -40.56 -5.31 -27.72
N LYS A 607 -39.36 -5.91 -27.64
CA LYS A 607 -38.09 -5.20 -27.43
C LYS A 607 -37.16 -5.22 -28.64
N TRP A 608 -37.43 -6.09 -29.61
CA TRP A 608 -36.77 -6.13 -30.91
C TRP A 608 -37.40 -5.11 -31.86
N ARG A 609 -36.57 -4.35 -32.57
CA ARG A 609 -36.96 -3.35 -33.58
C ARG A 609 -36.35 -3.65 -34.96
N MET A 610 -36.82 -2.95 -35.98
CA MET A 610 -36.15 -2.93 -37.30
C MET A 610 -34.87 -2.11 -37.25
N PRO A 611 -33.83 -2.44 -38.04
CA PRO A 611 -32.57 -1.72 -38.01
C PRO A 611 -32.68 -0.39 -38.78
N THR A 612 -31.78 0.54 -38.47
CA THR A 612 -31.53 1.73 -39.28
C THR A 612 -30.74 1.34 -40.56
N SER A 613 -30.56 2.26 -41.52
CA SER A 613 -29.65 1.95 -42.64
C SER A 613 -28.20 1.90 -42.18
N ALA A 614 -27.78 2.79 -41.29
CA ALA A 614 -26.43 2.79 -40.75
C ALA A 614 -26.10 1.50 -39.97
N GLU A 615 -27.06 0.92 -39.25
CA GLU A 615 -26.88 -0.38 -38.57
C GLU A 615 -26.71 -1.55 -39.56
N LEU A 616 -27.45 -1.55 -40.68
CA LEU A 616 -27.26 -2.56 -41.73
C LEU A 616 -25.93 -2.38 -42.48
N GLU A 617 -25.58 -1.14 -42.83
CA GLU A 617 -24.33 -0.79 -43.51
C GLU A 617 -23.11 -1.17 -42.66
N PHE A 618 -23.13 -0.86 -41.36
CA PHE A 618 -22.07 -1.25 -40.45
C PHE A 618 -21.94 -2.78 -40.30
N MET A 619 -23.06 -3.52 -40.25
CA MET A 619 -23.02 -4.99 -40.25
C MET A 619 -22.49 -5.56 -41.56
N ASP A 620 -22.71 -4.90 -42.70
CA ASP A 620 -22.18 -5.30 -44.00
C ASP A 620 -20.66 -5.06 -44.10
N VAL A 621 -20.19 -3.88 -43.69
CA VAL A 621 -18.75 -3.57 -43.59
C VAL A 621 -18.02 -4.60 -42.70
N ILE A 622 -18.62 -5.04 -41.60
CA ILE A 622 -18.04 -6.12 -40.79
C ILE A 622 -18.06 -7.45 -41.54
N GLN A 623 -19.13 -7.76 -42.27
CA GLN A 623 -19.28 -9.01 -43.03
C GLN A 623 -18.22 -9.15 -44.13
N GLU A 624 -17.87 -8.07 -44.83
CA GLU A 624 -16.79 -8.04 -45.81
C GLU A 624 -15.41 -8.31 -45.18
N ASN A 625 -15.16 -7.73 -43.99
CA ASN A 625 -13.85 -7.75 -43.33
C ASN A 625 -13.66 -8.92 -42.34
N SER A 626 -14.73 -9.62 -41.93
CA SER A 626 -14.69 -10.63 -40.88
C SER A 626 -15.65 -11.80 -41.13
N SER A 627 -15.10 -13.02 -41.11
CA SER A 627 -15.87 -14.26 -41.27
C SER A 627 -16.89 -14.54 -40.16
N ALA A 628 -16.95 -13.69 -39.12
CA ALA A 628 -17.84 -13.87 -37.99
C ALA A 628 -19.29 -13.47 -38.26
N VAL A 629 -19.47 -12.35 -38.97
CA VAL A 629 -20.78 -11.86 -39.40
C VAL A 629 -21.15 -12.42 -40.78
N ASN A 630 -20.20 -13.08 -41.47
CA ASN A 630 -20.51 -13.92 -42.63
C ASN A 630 -21.64 -14.92 -42.30
N TYR A 631 -22.58 -15.07 -43.23
CA TYR A 631 -23.85 -15.78 -43.08
C TYR A 631 -24.84 -15.18 -42.05
N LEU A 632 -24.57 -14.04 -41.39
CA LEU A 632 -25.62 -13.32 -40.66
C LEU A 632 -26.55 -12.60 -41.63
N LEU A 633 -25.99 -11.93 -42.64
CA LEU A 633 -26.72 -11.41 -43.79
C LEU A 633 -26.48 -12.35 -45.00
N ASN A 634 -27.33 -12.24 -46.01
CA ASN A 634 -27.13 -12.92 -47.30
C ASN A 634 -26.32 -11.98 -48.20
N SER A 635 -25.28 -12.49 -48.87
CA SER A 635 -24.39 -11.68 -49.71
C SER A 635 -25.08 -10.97 -50.89
N ASP A 636 -26.20 -11.53 -51.38
CA ASP A 636 -27.08 -10.90 -52.39
C ASP A 636 -28.43 -10.48 -51.76
N GLY A 637 -28.43 -10.17 -50.46
CA GLY A 637 -29.63 -9.94 -49.66
C GLY A 637 -30.15 -8.51 -49.70
N GLN A 638 -31.47 -8.36 -49.77
CA GLN A 638 -32.18 -7.08 -49.61
C GLN A 638 -32.99 -7.10 -48.32
N TYR A 639 -32.67 -6.17 -47.40
CA TYR A 639 -33.22 -6.08 -46.05
C TYR A 639 -33.94 -4.74 -45.84
N TRP A 640 -35.16 -4.77 -45.29
CA TRP A 640 -35.90 -3.53 -44.98
C TRP A 640 -35.23 -2.72 -43.86
N VAL A 641 -35.08 -1.40 -44.07
CA VAL A 641 -34.71 -0.46 -43.00
C VAL A 641 -35.96 0.17 -42.38
N ALA A 642 -35.83 0.72 -41.19
CA ALA A 642 -36.92 1.37 -40.48
C ALA A 642 -37.59 2.50 -41.29
N ARG A 643 -36.82 3.32 -42.01
CA ARG A 643 -37.35 4.40 -42.84
C ARG A 643 -38.14 3.87 -44.04
N LYS A 644 -39.43 4.16 -44.13
CA LYS A 644 -40.26 3.79 -45.27
C LYS A 644 -39.95 4.66 -46.51
N PRO A 645 -40.02 4.11 -47.74
CA PRO A 645 -40.08 2.70 -48.12
C PRO A 645 -38.69 2.19 -48.54
N TRP A 646 -37.67 2.36 -47.69
CA TRP A 646 -36.27 2.08 -48.05
C TRP A 646 -35.82 0.68 -47.63
N TYR A 647 -34.87 0.11 -48.37
CA TYR A 647 -34.19 -1.14 -48.05
C TYR A 647 -32.69 -1.02 -48.33
N TYR A 648 -31.90 -1.82 -47.64
CA TYR A 648 -30.46 -1.96 -47.88
C TYR A 648 -30.21 -3.18 -48.79
N ASP A 649 -29.39 -3.03 -49.82
CA ASP A 649 -28.99 -4.09 -50.77
C ASP A 649 -27.52 -4.44 -50.52
N ILE A 650 -27.29 -5.60 -49.88
CA ILE A 650 -25.97 -6.10 -49.46
C ILE A 650 -25.06 -6.33 -50.66
N GLY A 651 -25.58 -6.94 -51.73
CA GLY A 651 -24.81 -7.23 -52.93
C GLY A 651 -24.36 -5.99 -53.72
N LYS A 652 -24.77 -4.78 -53.27
CA LYS A 652 -24.39 -3.49 -53.84
C LYS A 652 -23.85 -2.50 -52.81
N ASN A 653 -23.81 -2.85 -51.52
CA ASN A 653 -23.43 -1.94 -50.42
C ASN A 653 -24.12 -0.57 -50.56
N THR A 654 -25.46 -0.54 -50.66
CA THR A 654 -26.23 0.69 -50.96
C THR A 654 -27.69 0.62 -50.47
N VAL A 655 -28.21 1.74 -49.96
CA VAL A 655 -29.64 1.92 -49.63
C VAL A 655 -30.44 2.34 -50.86
N TYR A 656 -31.56 1.67 -51.14
CA TYR A 656 -32.46 1.97 -52.25
C TYR A 656 -33.90 2.23 -51.79
N PRO A 657 -34.64 3.12 -52.48
CA PRO A 657 -36.08 3.26 -52.27
C PRO A 657 -36.83 2.15 -53.02
N ALA A 658 -37.73 1.45 -52.33
CA ALA A 658 -38.74 0.63 -53.00
C ALA A 658 -39.85 1.51 -53.59
N LYS A 659 -40.64 0.95 -54.52
CA LYS A 659 -41.76 1.67 -55.15
C LYS A 659 -42.81 2.15 -54.14
N ASN A 660 -43.02 1.37 -53.08
CA ASN A 660 -43.83 1.71 -51.90
C ASN A 660 -43.62 0.65 -50.79
N ALA A 661 -44.14 0.90 -49.58
CA ALA A 661 -44.02 -0.02 -48.44
C ALA A 661 -44.76 -1.37 -48.62
N SER A 662 -45.67 -1.47 -49.60
CA SER A 662 -46.39 -2.71 -49.98
C SER A 662 -45.68 -3.53 -51.05
N THR A 663 -44.53 -3.06 -51.55
CA THR A 663 -43.67 -3.82 -52.47
C THR A 663 -43.03 -4.98 -51.70
N THR A 664 -42.75 -6.11 -52.34
CA THR A 664 -41.88 -7.16 -51.79
C THR A 664 -40.48 -7.04 -52.38
N ILE A 665 -39.44 -7.19 -51.54
CA ILE A 665 -38.03 -7.09 -51.96
C ILE A 665 -37.40 -8.48 -52.16
N SER A 666 -36.41 -8.55 -53.06
CA SER A 666 -35.75 -9.78 -53.48
C SER A 666 -34.40 -9.94 -52.77
N GLY A 667 -34.34 -10.73 -51.68
CA GLY A 667 -33.05 -11.18 -51.11
C GLY A 667 -33.04 -11.54 -49.62
N GLY A 668 -33.92 -10.98 -48.78
CA GLY A 668 -34.05 -11.43 -47.38
C GLY A 668 -34.74 -10.42 -46.46
N GLY A 669 -36.06 -10.52 -46.29
CA GLY A 669 -36.92 -9.46 -45.73
C GLY A 669 -36.41 -8.67 -44.50
N ALA A 670 -36.25 -9.31 -43.34
CA ALA A 670 -36.07 -8.63 -42.05
C ALA A 670 -34.86 -9.15 -41.25
N ARG A 671 -34.10 -8.23 -40.63
CA ARG A 671 -33.03 -8.52 -39.66
C ARG A 671 -33.26 -7.67 -38.42
N CYS A 672 -33.78 -8.25 -37.36
CA CYS A 672 -34.15 -7.49 -36.17
C CYS A 672 -32.94 -7.17 -35.28
N VAL A 673 -33.01 -6.06 -34.57
CA VAL A 673 -32.00 -5.62 -33.58
C VAL A 673 -32.64 -5.36 -32.22
N TYR A 674 -31.85 -5.48 -31.15
CA TYR A 674 -32.28 -5.32 -29.75
C TYR A 674 -31.30 -4.42 -29.00
N ASP A 675 -31.76 -3.27 -28.49
CA ASP A 675 -30.92 -2.34 -27.73
C ASP A 675 -30.64 -2.83 -26.30
N ILE A 676 -29.42 -2.62 -25.80
CA ILE A 676 -28.96 -3.11 -24.48
C ILE A 676 -28.17 -2.07 -23.65
N TYR A 677 -28.51 -0.79 -23.80
CA TYR A 677 -28.00 0.32 -23.00
C TYR A 677 -29.00 0.80 -21.95
#